data_AF-A0A2M8Z4S8-F1
#
_entry.id   AF-A0A2M8Z4S8-F1
#
_cell.length_a   1.000
_cell.length_b   1.000
_cell.length_c   1.000
_cell.angle_alpha   90.00
_cell.angle_beta   90.00
_cell.angle_gamma   90.00
#
_symmetry.space_group_name_H-M   'P 1'
#
loop_
_entity.id
_entity.type
_entity.pdbx_description
1 polymer ?
#
loop_
_entity_poly.entity_id
_entity_poly.type
_entity_poly.pdbx_seq_one_letter_code
_entity_poly.pdbx_strand_id
1 'polypeptide(L)'
;MNKKGVVKLSNMRYLYYGLGILIGCFVLWISLIEGKRLHYLDMEIMPAKQSFVINVGANGEGVDIFAAEKGVHVSVSYTGRLEEQQTRLIIEGSIRGKTSDSTPIHLFMFSLDNTDNWQWELLSSVGLSSIHYSQGEMANIRGYLYLFAVIIFGVLGVFQLLKNNRKKRSYAKERLLEFKDDPVNQAAFEAGKRWFLIHDRRRYWNRCLILLFACGSGFYIFQEYLYEWVFLNSLDYIGTVFILSLVILSLGVTLRVYWAKKHMEVLTKENRPLTAAAAFLMEAAYGSYRYPSYYKKQIHNAAVGFARAGRFEQALKLADNDWKGVHEKKLMQLVHSNLCFVCYIGLGWQGDAEAEYLYQKQLVNNYPKLKRIGEAMLLLSEIRKAYMDQKFGQVEAYVNVYCDRFPDAYHRIPLMPIQMNVYKQAGEMDKAKNICGNLLSYSPENKAVREAMGYGACTYAESPGFLKDKAGLVCRIVLTGVLGIYTVLFGILMLMGSHHWGSNKTIVYEETKAEEFLPQTNATEKAEAESMETEMSETEQEPAFPASDSQAPGFELDLPKEWNRLAVRNEFKGGCSYHQKKSFDLMGDGVLFYIQAYPDCSYVNLPDYEIWGYDGPYVYVMSLPTDVTFYMDDNAIMEEYNKMHGEISQIRDTFRIQSDTAKYDGSEFVFPNSSDSLLQEPDLWNLSASQLRIARNEIYARHGRRFADEELQRYFNQCSWYEGTIDPNDFKEDVLNETERFNVRLIHEQQKRME
;
A
#
# COMPACT_ATOMS: atom_id res chain seq x y z
N MET A 1 23.13 -9.29 -43.58
CA MET A 1 23.77 -9.49 -42.25
C MET A 1 23.25 -10.79 -41.65
N ASN A 2 24.13 -11.78 -41.48
CA ASN A 2 23.80 -13.14 -41.05
C ASN A 2 23.12 -13.19 -39.67
N LYS A 3 22.00 -13.92 -39.56
CA LYS A 3 21.18 -14.16 -38.35
C LYS A 3 21.88 -15.04 -37.27
N LYS A 4 23.20 -14.95 -37.07
CA LYS A 4 23.98 -15.84 -36.17
C LYS A 4 24.20 -15.33 -34.73
N GLY A 5 23.68 -14.14 -34.37
CA GLY A 5 23.96 -13.50 -33.08
C GLY A 5 22.79 -13.36 -32.09
N VAL A 6 21.59 -13.86 -32.41
CA VAL A 6 20.39 -13.53 -31.63
C VAL A 6 20.31 -14.41 -30.37
N VAL A 7 20.48 -13.80 -29.19
CA VAL A 7 20.06 -14.42 -27.93
C VAL A 7 18.56 -14.66 -28.03
N LYS A 8 18.12 -15.93 -28.03
CA LYS A 8 16.69 -16.27 -28.08
C LYS A 8 16.02 -15.77 -26.80
N LEU A 9 15.18 -14.75 -26.96
CA LEU A 9 14.49 -14.10 -25.85
C LEU A 9 13.29 -14.94 -25.38
N SER A 10 12.81 -14.63 -24.18
CA SER A 10 11.65 -15.32 -23.61
C SER A 10 10.36 -15.02 -24.37
N ASN A 11 9.53 -16.05 -24.57
CA ASN A 11 8.18 -15.90 -25.13
C ASN A 11 7.24 -15.11 -24.21
N MET A 12 7.57 -14.98 -22.91
CA MET A 12 6.79 -14.17 -21.94
C MET A 12 6.64 -12.70 -22.36
N ARG A 13 7.56 -12.22 -23.21
CA ARG A 13 7.47 -10.87 -23.77
C ARG A 13 6.23 -10.72 -24.64
N TYR A 14 5.96 -11.70 -25.49
CA TYR A 14 4.79 -11.72 -26.36
C TYR A 14 3.51 -11.89 -25.58
N LEU A 15 3.53 -12.67 -24.49
CA LEU A 15 2.38 -12.79 -23.59
C LEU A 15 1.96 -11.43 -23.02
N TYR A 16 2.92 -10.65 -22.50
CA TYR A 16 2.64 -9.31 -21.99
C TYR A 16 2.04 -8.37 -23.05
N TYR A 17 2.63 -8.34 -24.26
CA TYR A 17 2.11 -7.48 -25.33
C TYR A 17 0.76 -7.97 -25.85
N GLY A 18 0.57 -9.28 -26.00
CA GLY A 18 -0.69 -9.88 -26.41
C GLY A 18 -1.81 -9.63 -25.40
N LEU A 19 -1.50 -9.73 -24.11
CA LEU A 19 -2.45 -9.39 -23.04
C LEU A 19 -2.88 -7.91 -23.10
N GLY A 20 -1.93 -6.99 -23.33
CA GLY A 20 -2.26 -5.57 -23.50
C GLY A 20 -3.15 -5.30 -24.71
N ILE A 21 -2.93 -5.99 -25.84
CA ILE A 21 -3.79 -5.90 -27.03
C ILE A 21 -5.20 -6.44 -26.73
N LEU A 22 -5.29 -7.63 -26.13
CA LEU A 22 -6.56 -8.27 -25.75
C LEU A 22 -7.39 -7.36 -24.84
N ILE A 23 -6.76 -6.78 -23.81
CA ILE A 23 -7.43 -5.84 -22.91
C ILE A 23 -7.89 -4.60 -23.70
N GLY A 24 -7.06 -4.03 -24.57
CA GLY A 24 -7.45 -2.91 -25.41
C GLY A 24 -8.66 -3.21 -26.30
N CYS A 25 -8.69 -4.39 -26.93
CA CYS A 25 -9.83 -4.86 -27.72
C CYS A 25 -11.09 -5.06 -26.86
N PHE A 26 -10.95 -5.58 -25.63
CA PHE A 26 -12.05 -5.76 -24.70
C PHE A 26 -12.65 -4.42 -24.25
N VAL A 27 -11.82 -3.44 -23.88
CA VAL A 27 -12.28 -2.06 -23.57
C VAL A 27 -13.03 -1.47 -24.77
N LEU A 28 -12.48 -1.61 -25.99
CA LEU A 28 -13.11 -1.10 -27.21
C LEU A 28 -14.45 -1.79 -27.47
N TRP A 29 -14.55 -3.10 -27.25
CA TRP A 29 -15.80 -3.82 -27.44
C TRP A 29 -16.88 -3.35 -26.46
N ILE A 30 -16.56 -3.19 -25.17
CA ILE A 30 -17.48 -2.64 -24.18
C ILE A 30 -17.92 -1.22 -24.55
N SER A 31 -17.01 -0.40 -25.12
CA SER A 31 -17.32 0.95 -25.58
C SER A 31 -18.40 1.04 -26.65
N LEU A 32 -18.59 -0.05 -27.41
CA LEU A 32 -19.49 -0.13 -28.56
C LEU A 32 -20.85 -0.76 -28.22
N ILE A 33 -21.07 -1.22 -26.99
CA ILE A 33 -22.36 -1.76 -26.53
C ILE A 33 -23.30 -0.59 -26.21
N GLU A 34 -24.54 -0.61 -26.72
CA GLU A 34 -25.57 0.41 -26.41
C GLU A 34 -25.82 0.45 -24.89
N GLY A 35 -25.63 1.63 -24.29
CA GLY A 35 -25.75 1.85 -22.85
C GLY A 35 -27.09 2.46 -22.46
N LYS A 36 -27.45 2.33 -21.17
CA LYS A 36 -28.59 3.00 -20.53
C LYS A 36 -28.54 4.52 -20.77
N ARG A 37 -29.71 5.16 -20.89
CA ARG A 37 -29.84 6.62 -21.04
C ARG A 37 -29.93 7.28 -19.66
N LEU A 38 -29.42 8.50 -19.55
CA LEU A 38 -29.60 9.33 -18.36
C LEU A 38 -30.74 10.30 -18.61
N HIS A 39 -31.80 10.16 -17.82
CA HIS A 39 -32.93 11.07 -17.80
C HIS A 39 -32.81 11.97 -16.58
N TYR A 40 -33.05 13.29 -16.74
CA TYR A 40 -32.99 14.22 -15.61
C TYR A 40 -34.14 15.23 -15.63
N LEU A 41 -34.54 15.66 -14.44
CA LEU A 41 -35.50 16.71 -14.15
C LEU A 41 -34.91 17.65 -13.10
N ASP A 42 -34.76 18.91 -13.47
CA ASP A 42 -34.37 20.01 -12.56
C ASP A 42 -35.63 20.75 -12.13
N MET A 43 -35.88 20.81 -10.83
CA MET A 43 -37.00 21.55 -10.22
C MET A 43 -36.47 22.69 -9.37
N GLU A 44 -36.75 23.92 -9.78
CA GLU A 44 -36.51 25.13 -9.00
C GLU A 44 -37.74 25.40 -8.11
N ILE A 45 -37.61 25.18 -6.81
CA ILE A 45 -38.68 25.35 -5.83
C ILE A 45 -38.47 26.57 -4.94
N MET A 46 -39.57 27.23 -4.58
CA MET A 46 -39.60 28.25 -3.53
C MET A 46 -40.26 27.66 -2.27
N PRO A 47 -39.52 27.45 -1.18
CA PRO A 47 -40.10 26.93 0.05
C PRO A 47 -40.96 28.00 0.74
N ALA A 48 -42.18 27.62 1.12
CA ALA A 48 -43.04 28.43 2.00
C ALA A 48 -42.95 27.99 3.47
N LYS A 49 -42.36 26.81 3.73
CA LYS A 49 -42.19 26.19 5.04
C LYS A 49 -40.81 25.53 5.13
N GLN A 50 -40.36 25.24 6.36
CA GLN A 50 -39.11 24.52 6.61
C GLN A 50 -39.15 23.04 6.17
N SER A 51 -40.34 22.50 5.93
CA SER A 51 -40.55 21.18 5.33
C SER A 51 -41.52 21.27 4.16
N PHE A 52 -41.29 20.45 3.14
CA PHE A 52 -42.13 20.38 1.96
C PHE A 52 -42.27 18.93 1.47
N VAL A 53 -43.36 18.67 0.76
CA VAL A 53 -43.66 17.37 0.15
C VAL A 53 -44.07 17.59 -1.30
N ILE A 54 -43.45 16.86 -2.23
CA ILE A 54 -43.77 16.89 -3.67
C ILE A 54 -44.14 15.47 -4.10
N ASN A 55 -45.33 15.31 -4.70
CA ASN A 55 -45.77 14.06 -5.29
C ASN A 55 -45.55 14.11 -6.81
N VAL A 56 -44.83 13.13 -7.33
CA VAL A 56 -44.46 13.02 -8.75
C VAL A 56 -44.85 11.64 -9.27
N GLY A 57 -45.43 11.56 -10.46
CA GLY A 57 -45.55 10.31 -11.22
C GLY A 57 -44.42 10.21 -12.22
N ALA A 58 -43.73 9.06 -12.32
CA ALA A 58 -42.69 8.85 -13.34
C ALA A 58 -42.67 7.41 -13.86
N ASN A 59 -42.34 7.21 -15.14
CA ASN A 59 -42.11 5.89 -15.74
C ASN A 59 -40.60 5.56 -15.74
N GLY A 60 -40.13 4.90 -14.68
CA GLY A 60 -38.73 4.50 -14.55
C GLY A 60 -38.49 3.84 -13.21
N GLU A 61 -37.50 2.95 -13.15
CA GLU A 61 -37.08 2.31 -11.91
C GLU A 61 -35.84 3.00 -11.35
N GLY A 62 -35.80 3.26 -10.05
CA GLY A 62 -34.60 3.79 -9.40
C GLY A 62 -34.34 5.28 -9.66
N VAL A 63 -35.34 6.11 -9.35
CA VAL A 63 -35.19 7.57 -9.38
C VAL A 63 -34.50 8.04 -8.11
N ASP A 64 -33.37 8.72 -8.28
CA ASP A 64 -32.64 9.38 -7.20
C ASP A 64 -32.93 10.88 -7.21
N ILE A 65 -32.77 11.52 -6.04
CA ILE A 65 -32.97 12.96 -5.88
C ILE A 65 -31.92 13.59 -4.97
N PHE A 66 -31.49 14.80 -5.30
CA PHE A 66 -30.68 15.64 -4.41
C PHE A 66 -31.03 17.12 -4.54
N ALA A 67 -30.66 17.89 -3.52
CA ALA A 67 -30.75 19.35 -3.51
C ALA A 67 -29.35 19.96 -3.72
N ALA A 68 -29.24 21.00 -4.54
CA ALA A 68 -27.96 21.68 -4.78
C ALA A 68 -27.52 22.57 -3.61
N GLU A 69 -28.48 23.06 -2.83
CA GLU A 69 -28.27 24.02 -1.76
C GLU A 69 -27.88 23.33 -0.45
N LYS A 70 -26.86 23.89 0.21
CA LYS A 70 -26.40 23.39 1.53
C LYS A 70 -27.48 23.59 2.59
N GLY A 71 -27.70 22.55 3.39
CA GLY A 71 -28.67 22.57 4.49
C GLY A 71 -30.08 22.08 4.09
N VAL A 72 -30.29 21.70 2.83
CA VAL A 72 -31.52 21.07 2.37
C VAL A 72 -31.32 19.55 2.34
N HIS A 73 -32.13 18.82 3.10
CA HIS A 73 -32.17 17.35 3.09
C HIS A 73 -33.44 16.89 2.40
N VAL A 74 -33.29 16.07 1.37
CA VAL A 74 -34.40 15.48 0.61
C VAL A 74 -34.31 13.95 0.64
N SER A 75 -35.47 13.32 0.63
CA SER A 75 -35.62 11.86 0.51
C SER A 75 -36.77 11.55 -0.44
N VAL A 76 -36.71 10.40 -1.11
CA VAL A 76 -37.78 9.92 -2.00
C VAL A 76 -38.29 8.58 -1.50
N SER A 77 -39.62 8.43 -1.46
CA SER A 77 -40.29 7.17 -1.13
C SER A 77 -41.27 6.79 -2.24
N TYR A 78 -41.48 5.47 -2.39
CA TYR A 78 -42.32 4.89 -3.44
C TYR A 78 -43.60 4.37 -2.79
N THR A 79 -44.77 4.89 -3.21
CA THR A 79 -46.04 4.62 -2.50
C THR A 79 -47.08 3.86 -3.31
N GLY A 80 -46.82 3.55 -4.59
CA GLY A 80 -47.68 2.67 -5.39
C GLY A 80 -47.64 2.97 -6.89
N ARG A 81 -48.27 2.09 -7.70
CA ARG A 81 -48.46 2.32 -9.15
C ARG A 81 -49.67 3.24 -9.38
N LEU A 82 -49.51 4.25 -10.23
CA LEU A 82 -50.59 5.18 -10.63
C LEU A 82 -51.35 4.65 -11.85
N GLU A 83 -50.62 4.18 -12.86
CA GLU A 83 -51.13 3.58 -14.10
C GLU A 83 -50.26 2.36 -14.51
N GLU A 84 -50.59 1.64 -15.59
CA GLU A 84 -49.85 0.43 -16.04
C GLU A 84 -48.33 0.64 -16.21
N GLN A 85 -47.86 1.88 -16.36
CA GLN A 85 -46.44 2.22 -16.57
C GLN A 85 -45.85 3.33 -15.68
N GLN A 86 -46.61 3.95 -14.76
CA GLN A 86 -46.11 5.03 -13.89
C GLN A 86 -46.15 4.69 -12.40
N THR A 87 -45.10 5.07 -11.68
CA THR A 87 -44.98 4.89 -10.22
C THR A 87 -45.06 6.23 -9.51
N ARG A 88 -45.77 6.26 -8.37
CA ARG A 88 -45.85 7.43 -7.50
C ARG A 88 -44.60 7.55 -6.63
N LEU A 89 -43.96 8.70 -6.73
CA LEU A 89 -42.81 9.13 -5.95
C LEU A 89 -43.26 10.24 -4.99
N ILE A 90 -42.91 10.12 -3.72
CA ILE A 90 -43.10 11.16 -2.72
C ILE A 90 -41.73 11.68 -2.33
N ILE A 91 -41.48 12.94 -2.62
CA ILE A 91 -40.27 13.66 -2.26
C ILE A 91 -40.55 14.44 -0.99
N GLU A 92 -39.85 14.12 0.08
CA GLU A 92 -39.92 14.84 1.35
C GLU A 92 -38.64 15.63 1.56
N GLY A 93 -38.78 16.95 1.75
CA GLY A 93 -37.67 17.85 1.97
C GLY A 93 -37.74 18.56 3.32
N SER A 94 -36.59 18.76 3.94
CA SER A 94 -36.41 19.55 5.17
C SER A 94 -35.23 20.49 5.05
N ILE A 95 -35.39 21.72 5.55
CA ILE A 95 -34.40 22.79 5.42
C ILE A 95 -33.86 23.13 6.82
N ARG A 96 -32.55 22.91 7.03
CA ARG A 96 -31.85 23.20 8.30
C ARG A 96 -31.06 24.52 8.19
N GLY A 97 -31.41 25.49 9.04
CA GLY A 97 -30.72 26.80 9.15
C GLY A 97 -31.52 27.96 8.56
N LYS A 98 -30.99 29.20 8.66
CA LYS A 98 -31.56 30.39 8.00
C LYS A 98 -31.15 30.44 6.54
N THR A 99 -31.72 29.57 5.70
CA THR A 99 -31.91 29.95 4.29
C THR A 99 -32.84 31.16 4.30
N SER A 100 -32.43 32.28 3.71
CA SER A 100 -33.32 33.42 3.50
C SER A 100 -34.63 32.91 2.89
N ASP A 101 -35.80 33.33 3.41
CA ASP A 101 -37.17 32.93 3.00
C ASP A 101 -37.49 33.18 1.50
N SER A 102 -36.48 33.47 0.68
CA SER A 102 -36.54 33.94 -0.71
C SER A 102 -35.44 33.36 -1.60
N THR A 103 -34.79 32.27 -1.19
CA THR A 103 -33.75 31.61 -2.01
C THR A 103 -34.35 30.43 -2.78
N PRO A 104 -34.21 30.36 -4.13
CA PRO A 104 -34.59 29.17 -4.89
C PRO A 104 -33.78 27.97 -4.43
N ILE A 105 -34.43 26.82 -4.31
CA ILE A 105 -33.79 25.53 -4.09
C ILE A 105 -33.89 24.73 -5.40
N HIS A 106 -32.77 24.25 -5.91
CA HIS A 106 -32.73 23.36 -7.07
C HIS A 106 -32.70 21.90 -6.62
N LEU A 107 -33.76 21.18 -6.98
CA LEU A 107 -33.87 19.73 -6.81
C LEU A 107 -33.62 19.03 -8.14
N PHE A 108 -32.62 18.17 -8.17
CA PHE A 108 -32.30 17.36 -9.34
C PHE A 108 -32.77 15.94 -9.13
N MET A 109 -33.72 15.51 -9.94
CA MET A 109 -34.13 14.11 -10.06
C MET A 109 -33.50 13.49 -11.30
N PHE A 110 -33.07 12.23 -11.20
CA PHE A 110 -32.56 11.51 -12.36
C PHE A 110 -32.88 10.02 -12.32
N SER A 111 -32.97 9.41 -13.50
CA SER A 111 -33.14 7.96 -13.70
C SER A 111 -32.11 7.45 -14.70
N LEU A 112 -31.58 6.24 -14.45
CA LEU A 112 -30.65 5.55 -15.34
C LEU A 112 -31.22 4.20 -15.80
N ASP A 113 -31.96 4.22 -16.90
CA ASP A 113 -32.66 3.06 -17.42
C ASP A 113 -32.64 3.03 -18.97
N ASN A 114 -33.37 2.07 -19.54
CA ASN A 114 -33.50 1.91 -21.00
C ASN A 114 -34.85 2.44 -21.50
N THR A 115 -35.54 3.28 -20.72
CA THR A 115 -36.90 3.69 -21.04
C THR A 115 -36.86 4.67 -22.21
N ASP A 116 -37.49 4.30 -23.32
CA ASP A 116 -37.64 5.22 -24.44
C ASP A 116 -38.73 6.26 -24.09
N ASN A 117 -38.35 7.54 -24.08
CA ASN A 117 -39.17 8.69 -23.69
C ASN A 117 -39.56 8.68 -22.21
N TRP A 118 -38.68 9.19 -21.35
CA TRP A 118 -38.98 9.36 -19.92
C TRP A 118 -40.10 10.40 -19.74
N GLN A 119 -41.20 9.95 -19.15
CA GLN A 119 -42.41 10.70 -18.84
C GLN A 119 -42.52 10.88 -17.33
N TRP A 120 -42.82 12.10 -16.93
CA TRP A 120 -43.11 12.43 -15.55
C TRP A 120 -44.24 13.44 -15.47
N GLU A 121 -44.93 13.49 -14.34
CA GLU A 121 -45.97 14.45 -14.05
C GLU A 121 -45.93 14.92 -12.59
N LEU A 122 -46.22 16.20 -12.37
CA LEU A 122 -46.40 16.75 -11.03
C LEU A 122 -47.84 16.47 -10.56
N LEU A 123 -47.99 15.68 -9.51
CA LEU A 123 -49.30 15.29 -8.96
C LEU A 123 -49.79 16.32 -7.94
N SER A 124 -48.96 16.67 -6.97
CA SER A 124 -49.26 17.68 -5.96
C SER A 124 -48.01 18.17 -5.23
N SER A 125 -48.10 19.33 -4.59
CA SER A 125 -47.03 19.88 -3.76
C SER A 125 -47.58 20.58 -2.52
N VAL A 126 -46.94 20.38 -1.37
CA VAL A 126 -47.30 20.99 -0.09
C VAL A 126 -46.06 21.64 0.51
N GLY A 127 -46.21 22.87 1.05
CA GLY A 127 -45.11 23.60 1.69
C GLY A 127 -44.25 24.44 0.75
N LEU A 128 -44.66 24.60 -0.52
CA LEU A 128 -44.01 25.43 -1.54
C LEU A 128 -44.88 26.62 -1.94
N SER A 129 -44.26 27.75 -2.32
CA SER A 129 -44.94 28.92 -2.88
C SER A 129 -44.90 28.94 -4.41
N SER A 130 -43.86 28.37 -5.03
CA SER A 130 -43.79 28.12 -6.47
C SER A 130 -42.88 26.94 -6.78
N ILE A 131 -43.10 26.35 -7.96
CA ILE A 131 -42.27 25.29 -8.53
C ILE A 131 -42.14 25.53 -10.03
N HIS A 132 -40.91 25.60 -10.53
CA HIS A 132 -40.58 25.60 -11.95
C HIS A 132 -39.73 24.39 -12.26
N TYR A 133 -39.80 23.88 -13.48
CA TYR A 133 -39.08 22.67 -13.85
C TYR A 133 -38.55 22.71 -15.27
N SER A 134 -37.45 21.98 -15.50
CA SER A 134 -36.89 21.72 -16.82
C SER A 134 -36.44 20.26 -16.94
N GLN A 135 -36.78 19.62 -18.06
CA GLN A 135 -36.48 18.22 -18.33
C GLN A 135 -35.46 18.10 -19.47
N GLY A 136 -34.58 17.11 -19.40
CA GLY A 136 -33.69 16.75 -20.50
C GLY A 136 -33.28 15.28 -20.51
N GLU A 137 -32.72 14.84 -21.64
CA GLU A 137 -32.15 13.51 -21.84
C GLU A 137 -30.73 13.62 -22.39
N MET A 138 -29.79 12.86 -21.84
CA MET A 138 -28.42 12.75 -22.37
C MET A 138 -28.14 11.35 -22.93
N ALA A 139 -27.63 11.30 -24.15
CA ALA A 139 -27.21 10.05 -24.78
C ALA A 139 -25.88 9.53 -24.20
N ASN A 140 -25.93 8.32 -23.65
CA ASN A 140 -24.84 7.35 -23.43
C ASN A 140 -23.49 7.93 -22.94
N ILE A 141 -23.43 8.33 -21.68
CA ILE A 141 -22.22 8.77 -20.96
C ILE A 141 -21.08 7.72 -21.03
N ARG A 142 -21.41 6.42 -21.13
CA ARG A 142 -20.43 5.33 -21.20
C ARG A 142 -19.53 5.39 -22.44
N GLY A 143 -20.05 5.78 -23.60
CA GLY A 143 -19.27 5.81 -24.86
C GLY A 143 -18.08 6.79 -24.82
N TYR A 144 -18.28 7.98 -24.25
CA TYR A 144 -17.22 9.00 -24.09
C TYR A 144 -16.15 8.57 -23.08
N LEU A 145 -16.55 7.84 -22.03
CA LEU A 145 -15.66 7.35 -20.98
C LEU A 145 -14.82 6.16 -21.43
N TYR A 146 -15.40 5.22 -22.17
CA TYR A 146 -14.62 4.14 -22.74
C TYR A 146 -13.66 4.64 -23.83
N LEU A 147 -14.02 5.68 -24.59
CA LEU A 147 -13.07 6.37 -25.47
C LEU A 147 -11.89 6.95 -24.68
N PHE A 148 -12.14 7.55 -23.51
CA PHE A 148 -11.09 8.04 -22.61
C PHE A 148 -10.20 6.91 -22.05
N ALA A 149 -10.79 5.77 -21.66
CA ALA A 149 -10.07 4.58 -21.22
C ALA A 149 -9.23 3.96 -22.37
N VAL A 150 -9.78 3.86 -23.59
CA VAL A 150 -9.05 3.44 -24.80
C VAL A 150 -7.89 4.38 -25.09
N ILE A 151 -8.07 5.70 -24.92
CA ILE A 151 -6.99 6.68 -25.09
C ILE A 151 -5.92 6.47 -24.01
N ILE A 152 -6.26 6.32 -22.72
CA ILE A 152 -5.26 6.12 -21.66
C ILE A 152 -4.52 4.79 -21.82
N PHE A 153 -5.24 3.67 -21.93
CA PHE A 153 -4.64 2.33 -22.03
C PHE A 153 -3.98 2.09 -23.40
N GLY A 154 -4.57 2.60 -24.47
CA GLY A 154 -4.01 2.59 -25.82
C GLY A 154 -2.76 3.46 -25.93
N VAL A 155 -2.78 4.69 -25.40
CA VAL A 155 -1.58 5.55 -25.35
C VAL A 155 -0.50 4.89 -24.50
N LEU A 156 -0.80 4.32 -23.32
CA LEU A 156 0.19 3.63 -22.48
C LEU A 156 0.78 2.38 -23.13
N GLY A 157 -0.03 1.56 -23.81
CA GLY A 157 0.40 0.35 -24.50
C GLY A 157 1.20 0.63 -25.78
N VAL A 158 0.70 1.55 -26.61
CA VAL A 158 1.32 1.93 -27.89
C VAL A 158 2.60 2.77 -27.67
N PHE A 159 2.66 3.65 -26.66
CA PHE A 159 3.91 4.37 -26.34
C PHE A 159 5.06 3.44 -25.91
N GLN A 160 4.74 2.33 -25.24
CA GLN A 160 5.72 1.33 -24.81
C GLN A 160 6.28 0.53 -26.00
N LEU A 161 5.49 0.35 -27.07
CA LEU A 161 5.91 -0.31 -28.30
C LEU A 161 6.72 0.62 -29.23
N LEU A 162 6.35 1.90 -29.30
CA LEU A 162 6.94 2.84 -30.27
C LEU A 162 8.31 3.42 -29.87
N LYS A 163 8.68 3.42 -28.58
CA LYS A 163 9.94 4.06 -28.14
C LYS A 163 11.14 3.10 -28.18
N ASN A 164 11.50 2.66 -29.38
CA ASN A 164 12.65 1.80 -29.61
C ASN A 164 13.93 2.62 -29.87
N ASN A 165 14.81 2.73 -28.88
CA ASN A 165 16.14 3.33 -29.00
C ASN A 165 17.08 2.41 -29.81
N ARG A 166 16.77 2.19 -31.11
CA ARG A 166 17.42 1.19 -31.98
C ARG A 166 18.94 1.35 -32.05
N LYS A 167 19.45 2.59 -32.12
CA LYS A 167 20.90 2.88 -32.25
C LYS A 167 21.71 2.43 -31.03
N LYS A 168 21.25 2.74 -29.81
CA LYS A 168 21.95 2.36 -28.55
C LYS A 168 22.01 0.85 -28.34
N ARG A 169 20.92 0.15 -28.67
CA ARG A 169 20.88 -1.31 -28.60
C ARG A 169 21.87 -1.96 -29.57
N SER A 170 22.20 -1.32 -30.68
CA SER A 170 23.16 -1.87 -31.65
C SER A 170 24.57 -1.97 -31.06
N TYR A 171 25.04 -0.92 -30.38
CA TYR A 171 26.36 -0.92 -29.76
C TYR A 171 26.50 -2.02 -28.70
N ALA A 172 25.53 -2.15 -27.78
CA ALA A 172 25.53 -3.22 -26.78
C ALA A 172 25.51 -4.63 -27.42
N LYS A 173 24.77 -4.82 -28.52
CA LYS A 173 24.72 -6.10 -29.25
C LYS A 173 26.05 -6.45 -29.91
N GLU A 174 26.73 -5.45 -30.47
CA GLU A 174 28.03 -5.62 -31.09
C GLU A 174 29.08 -6.01 -30.05
N ARG A 175 29.16 -5.28 -28.93
CA ARG A 175 30.06 -5.60 -27.81
C ARG A 175 29.74 -6.97 -27.19
N LEU A 176 28.46 -7.34 -27.11
CA LEU A 176 28.05 -8.67 -26.65
C LEU A 176 28.46 -9.78 -27.62
N LEU A 177 28.44 -9.53 -28.92
CA LEU A 177 28.88 -10.48 -29.94
C LEU A 177 30.39 -10.68 -29.86
N GLU A 178 31.17 -9.59 -29.77
CA GLU A 178 32.62 -9.66 -29.52
C GLU A 178 32.93 -10.43 -28.23
N PHE A 179 32.19 -10.16 -27.15
CA PHE A 179 32.34 -10.89 -25.90
C PHE A 179 32.08 -12.39 -26.07
N LYS A 180 31.03 -12.76 -26.81
CA LYS A 180 30.64 -14.15 -27.06
C LYS A 180 31.66 -14.89 -27.93
N ASP A 181 32.22 -14.21 -28.93
CA ASP A 181 33.11 -14.82 -29.92
C ASP A 181 34.53 -15.06 -29.36
N ASP A 182 34.87 -14.45 -28.22
CA ASP A 182 36.07 -14.76 -27.44
C ASP A 182 35.92 -16.13 -26.72
N PRO A 183 36.71 -17.16 -27.06
CA PRO A 183 36.60 -18.49 -26.46
C PRO A 183 36.76 -18.50 -24.93
N VAL A 184 37.54 -17.56 -24.38
CA VAL A 184 37.78 -17.45 -22.93
C VAL A 184 36.51 -17.05 -22.19
N ASN A 185 35.59 -16.37 -22.87
CA ASN A 185 34.34 -15.86 -22.29
C ASN A 185 33.18 -16.84 -22.41
N GLN A 186 33.32 -17.98 -23.09
CA GLN A 186 32.18 -18.83 -23.44
C GLN A 186 31.39 -19.32 -22.21
N ALA A 187 32.09 -19.74 -21.15
CA ALA A 187 31.46 -20.17 -19.90
C ALA A 187 30.74 -19.01 -19.19
N ALA A 188 31.39 -17.85 -19.11
CA ALA A 188 30.82 -16.64 -18.51
C ALA A 188 29.61 -16.12 -19.30
N PHE A 189 29.67 -16.19 -20.64
CA PHE A 189 28.59 -15.83 -21.53
C PHE A 189 27.36 -16.71 -21.29
N GLU A 190 27.51 -18.03 -21.25
CA GLU A 190 26.38 -18.93 -21.03
C GLU A 190 25.79 -18.80 -19.62
N ALA A 191 26.62 -18.60 -18.59
CA ALA A 191 26.14 -18.30 -17.24
C ALA A 191 25.40 -16.96 -17.17
N GLY A 192 25.94 -15.90 -17.78
CA GLY A 192 25.33 -14.57 -17.82
C GLY A 192 24.02 -14.57 -18.62
N LYS A 193 23.96 -15.37 -19.68
CA LYS A 193 22.74 -15.62 -20.47
C LYS A 193 21.66 -16.29 -19.65
N ARG A 194 21.99 -17.36 -18.91
CA ARG A 194 21.05 -18.03 -18.00
C ARG A 194 20.53 -17.04 -16.95
N TRP A 195 21.41 -16.25 -16.34
CA TRP A 195 21.06 -15.21 -15.39
C TRP A 195 20.08 -14.20 -15.99
N PHE A 196 20.42 -13.61 -17.13
CA PHE A 196 19.60 -12.63 -17.83
C PHE A 196 18.21 -13.19 -18.18
N LEU A 197 18.14 -14.37 -18.81
CA LEU A 197 16.87 -14.95 -19.25
C LEU A 197 15.92 -15.29 -18.10
N ILE A 198 16.45 -15.73 -16.96
CA ILE A 198 15.64 -15.98 -15.76
C ILE A 198 15.03 -14.68 -15.24
N HIS A 199 15.84 -13.63 -15.11
CA HIS A 199 15.37 -12.33 -14.61
C HIS A 199 14.44 -11.64 -15.60
N ASP A 200 14.67 -11.79 -16.90
CA ASP A 200 13.79 -11.30 -17.95
C ASP A 200 12.41 -11.95 -17.87
N ARG A 201 12.33 -13.28 -17.73
CA ARG A 201 11.07 -14.01 -17.52
C ARG A 201 10.29 -13.48 -16.32
N ARG A 202 10.96 -13.38 -15.17
CA ARG A 202 10.33 -12.91 -13.92
C ARG A 202 9.82 -11.48 -14.04
N ARG A 203 10.57 -10.60 -14.71
CA ARG A 203 10.15 -9.21 -14.96
C ARG A 203 8.87 -9.13 -15.79
N TYR A 204 8.79 -9.89 -16.88
CA TYR A 204 7.60 -9.86 -17.75
C TYR A 204 6.40 -10.52 -17.10
N TRP A 205 6.60 -11.57 -16.29
CA TRP A 205 5.53 -12.15 -15.47
C TRP A 205 4.94 -11.12 -14.50
N ASN A 206 5.79 -10.42 -13.75
CA ASN A 206 5.34 -9.38 -12.82
C ASN A 206 4.58 -8.27 -13.55
N ARG A 207 5.00 -7.90 -14.77
CA ARG A 207 4.27 -6.91 -15.58
C ARG A 207 2.90 -7.40 -16.03
N CYS A 208 2.76 -8.68 -16.37
CA CYS A 208 1.45 -9.26 -16.70
C CYS A 208 0.52 -9.20 -15.50
N LEU A 209 0.99 -9.60 -14.31
CA LEU A 209 0.19 -9.53 -13.09
C LEU A 209 -0.26 -8.09 -12.76
N ILE A 210 0.67 -7.13 -12.81
CA ILE A 210 0.34 -5.71 -12.58
C ILE A 210 -0.67 -5.19 -13.61
N LEU A 211 -0.54 -5.60 -14.88
CA LEU A 211 -1.47 -5.20 -15.93
C LEU A 211 -2.88 -5.78 -15.68
N LEU A 212 -2.98 -7.05 -15.28
CA LEU A 212 -4.26 -7.67 -14.92
C LEU A 212 -4.92 -6.95 -13.75
N PHE A 213 -4.16 -6.61 -12.71
CA PHE A 213 -4.67 -5.83 -11.58
C PHE A 213 -5.14 -4.44 -11.97
N ALA A 214 -4.31 -3.67 -12.66
CA ALA A 214 -4.63 -2.30 -13.03
C ALA A 214 -5.87 -2.23 -13.94
N CYS A 215 -6.06 -3.22 -14.80
CA CYS A 215 -7.23 -3.30 -15.64
C CYS A 215 -8.46 -3.79 -14.87
N GLY A 216 -8.33 -4.84 -14.03
CA GLY A 216 -9.43 -5.32 -13.18
C GLY A 216 -9.96 -4.24 -12.24
N SER A 217 -9.06 -3.57 -11.50
CA SER A 217 -9.42 -2.45 -10.64
C SER A 217 -10.05 -1.32 -11.42
N GLY A 218 -9.42 -0.90 -12.53
CA GLY A 218 -9.97 0.13 -13.41
C GLY A 218 -11.40 -0.18 -13.84
N PHE A 219 -11.67 -1.38 -14.36
CA PHE A 219 -13.02 -1.75 -14.82
C PHE A 219 -14.06 -1.72 -13.69
N TYR A 220 -13.75 -2.24 -12.51
CA TYR A 220 -14.67 -2.21 -11.36
C TYR A 220 -15.02 -0.78 -10.95
N ILE A 221 -14.01 0.08 -10.82
CA ILE A 221 -14.16 1.50 -10.48
C ILE A 221 -15.02 2.24 -11.50
N PHE A 222 -14.77 1.99 -12.79
CA PHE A 222 -15.46 2.65 -13.88
C PHE A 222 -16.93 2.20 -13.99
N GLN A 223 -17.25 0.97 -13.60
CA GLN A 223 -18.60 0.42 -13.71
C GLN A 223 -19.54 0.91 -12.59
N GLU A 224 -19.08 0.96 -11.34
CA GLU A 224 -19.96 1.31 -10.20
C GLU A 224 -19.92 2.80 -9.81
N TYR A 225 -18.75 3.40 -9.67
CA TYR A 225 -18.62 4.63 -8.85
C TYR A 225 -18.41 5.92 -9.64
N LEU A 226 -18.10 5.83 -10.93
CA LEU A 226 -17.82 7.03 -11.72
C LEU A 226 -19.08 7.89 -11.93
N TYR A 227 -20.26 7.28 -11.97
CA TYR A 227 -21.53 8.00 -12.09
C TYR A 227 -21.85 8.79 -10.81
N GLU A 228 -21.74 8.15 -9.64
CA GLU A 228 -21.89 8.81 -8.35
C GLU A 228 -20.89 9.96 -8.18
N TRP A 229 -19.66 9.79 -8.67
CA TRP A 229 -18.66 10.85 -8.61
C TRP A 229 -18.99 12.08 -9.46
N VAL A 230 -19.34 11.88 -10.74
CA VAL A 230 -19.57 12.98 -11.69
C VAL A 230 -20.85 13.75 -11.36
N PHE A 231 -21.88 13.08 -10.83
CA PHE A 231 -23.20 13.67 -10.62
C PHE A 231 -23.57 13.90 -9.15
N LEU A 232 -23.14 13.04 -8.21
CA LEU A 232 -23.51 13.13 -6.79
C LEU A 232 -22.45 13.82 -5.92
N ASN A 233 -21.27 14.15 -6.48
CA ASN A 233 -20.17 14.82 -5.76
C ASN A 233 -19.76 14.11 -4.45
N SER A 234 -20.08 12.81 -4.31
CA SER A 234 -19.73 11.98 -3.17
C SER A 234 -18.30 11.46 -3.32
N LEU A 235 -17.50 11.61 -2.27
CA LEU A 235 -16.09 11.21 -2.22
C LEU A 235 -15.88 9.84 -1.55
N ASP A 236 -16.93 9.23 -1.01
CA ASP A 236 -16.83 8.19 0.02
C ASP A 236 -16.12 6.90 -0.47
N TYR A 237 -16.23 6.57 -1.77
CA TYR A 237 -15.62 5.37 -2.34
C TYR A 237 -14.40 5.61 -3.24
N ILE A 238 -14.17 6.88 -3.62
CA ILE A 238 -13.08 7.28 -4.53
C ILE A 238 -11.74 7.24 -3.81
N GLY A 239 -11.73 7.61 -2.53
CA GLY A 239 -10.54 7.52 -1.68
C GLY A 239 -9.97 6.11 -1.67
N THR A 240 -10.80 5.11 -1.33
CA THR A 240 -10.42 3.69 -1.24
C THR A 240 -9.88 3.16 -2.55
N VAL A 241 -10.56 3.46 -3.64
CA VAL A 241 -10.19 3.09 -5.00
C VAL A 241 -8.85 3.70 -5.45
N PHE A 242 -8.67 4.99 -5.17
CA PHE A 242 -7.45 5.72 -5.50
C PHE A 242 -6.27 5.16 -4.68
N ILE A 243 -6.51 4.87 -3.40
CA ILE A 243 -5.54 4.23 -2.49
C ILE A 243 -5.15 2.85 -3.03
N LEU A 244 -6.09 1.97 -3.38
CA LEU A 244 -5.81 0.64 -3.93
C LEU A 244 -5.00 0.72 -5.24
N SER A 245 -5.37 1.63 -6.13
CA SER A 245 -4.64 1.85 -7.39
C SER A 245 -3.22 2.36 -7.15
N LEU A 246 -3.03 3.27 -6.19
CA LEU A 246 -1.72 3.74 -5.75
C LEU A 246 -0.88 2.63 -5.12
N VAL A 247 -1.47 1.74 -4.33
CA VAL A 247 -0.79 0.57 -3.73
C VAL A 247 -0.30 -0.38 -4.81
N ILE A 248 -1.11 -0.66 -5.84
CA ILE A 248 -0.71 -1.54 -6.95
C ILE A 248 0.43 -0.90 -7.76
N LEU A 249 0.33 0.40 -8.06
CA LEU A 249 1.38 1.14 -8.76
C LEU A 249 2.68 1.21 -7.95
N SER A 250 2.59 1.44 -6.63
CA SER A 250 3.74 1.49 -5.73
C SER A 250 4.42 0.12 -5.63
N LEU A 251 3.66 -0.97 -5.53
CA LEU A 251 4.18 -2.34 -5.57
C LEU A 251 4.92 -2.63 -6.88
N GLY A 252 4.39 -2.14 -8.01
CA GLY A 252 5.05 -2.21 -9.31
C GLY A 252 6.40 -1.49 -9.37
N VAL A 253 6.52 -0.34 -8.69
CA VAL A 253 7.79 0.39 -8.53
C VAL A 253 8.75 -0.38 -7.62
N THR A 254 8.28 -0.88 -6.48
CA THR A 254 9.07 -1.65 -5.51
C THR A 254 9.65 -2.92 -6.13
N LEU A 255 8.84 -3.69 -6.86
CA LEU A 255 9.32 -4.86 -7.60
C LEU A 255 10.38 -4.50 -8.64
N ARG A 256 10.26 -3.35 -9.32
CA ARG A 256 11.28 -2.87 -10.26
C ARG A 256 12.62 -2.59 -9.56
N VAL A 257 12.58 -1.94 -8.39
CA VAL A 257 13.77 -1.65 -7.58
C VAL A 257 14.39 -2.96 -7.07
N TYR A 258 13.57 -3.86 -6.56
CA TYR A 258 13.99 -5.21 -6.13
C TYR A 258 14.75 -5.93 -7.25
N TRP A 259 14.19 -5.94 -8.46
CA TRP A 259 14.83 -6.61 -9.61
C TRP A 259 16.12 -5.95 -10.05
N ALA A 260 16.22 -4.62 -9.96
CA ALA A 260 17.47 -3.92 -10.24
C ALA A 260 18.58 -4.32 -9.24
N LYS A 261 18.24 -4.45 -7.95
CA LYS A 261 19.17 -4.93 -6.91
C LYS A 261 19.54 -6.39 -7.12
N LYS A 262 18.56 -7.26 -7.39
CA LYS A 262 18.78 -8.68 -7.65
C LYS A 262 19.70 -8.89 -8.85
N HIS A 263 19.52 -8.13 -9.93
CA HIS A 263 20.37 -8.24 -11.12
C HIS A 263 21.86 -7.94 -10.84
N MET A 264 22.17 -7.10 -9.83
CA MET A 264 23.55 -6.80 -9.41
C MET A 264 24.23 -7.94 -8.65
N GLU A 265 23.49 -8.92 -8.11
CA GLU A 265 24.05 -9.96 -7.24
C GLU A 265 25.08 -10.87 -7.93
N VAL A 266 25.00 -11.02 -9.27
CA VAL A 266 26.04 -11.74 -10.03
C VAL A 266 27.41 -11.06 -9.90
N LEU A 267 27.43 -9.73 -9.81
CA LEU A 267 28.65 -8.96 -9.63
C LEU A 267 29.02 -8.85 -8.14
N THR A 268 28.05 -8.64 -7.25
CA THR A 268 28.32 -8.29 -5.84
C THR A 268 28.35 -9.46 -4.87
N LYS A 269 27.57 -10.52 -5.10
CA LYS A 269 27.48 -11.69 -4.21
C LYS A 269 28.25 -12.89 -4.76
N GLU A 270 28.02 -13.26 -6.02
CA GLU A 270 28.79 -14.35 -6.65
C GLU A 270 30.22 -13.92 -7.01
N ASN A 271 30.46 -12.62 -7.11
CA ASN A 271 31.75 -12.05 -7.53
C ASN A 271 32.23 -12.63 -8.86
N ARG A 272 31.33 -12.76 -9.84
CA ARG A 272 31.62 -13.30 -11.19
C ARG A 272 31.61 -12.17 -12.22
N PRO A 273 32.69 -11.38 -12.35
CA PRO A 273 32.68 -10.14 -13.12
C PRO A 273 32.45 -10.31 -14.63
N LEU A 274 32.92 -11.38 -15.27
CA LEU A 274 32.70 -11.62 -16.70
C LEU A 274 31.27 -12.12 -16.95
N THR A 275 30.76 -12.98 -16.08
CA THR A 275 29.37 -13.43 -16.10
C THR A 275 28.42 -12.24 -15.91
N ALA A 276 28.77 -11.33 -14.99
CA ALA A 276 28.05 -10.08 -14.79
C ALA A 276 28.11 -9.18 -16.03
N ALA A 277 29.28 -9.01 -16.63
CA ALA A 277 29.44 -8.22 -17.86
C ALA A 277 28.55 -8.74 -18.99
N ALA A 278 28.52 -10.06 -19.21
CA ALA A 278 27.62 -10.69 -20.17
C ALA A 278 26.14 -10.39 -19.87
N ALA A 279 25.72 -10.54 -18.62
CA ALA A 279 24.34 -10.29 -18.21
C ALA A 279 23.93 -8.82 -18.39
N PHE A 280 24.78 -7.87 -18.00
CA PHE A 280 24.52 -6.44 -18.16
C PHE A 280 24.56 -5.99 -19.62
N LEU A 281 25.45 -6.54 -20.45
CA LEU A 281 25.43 -6.31 -21.90
C LEU A 281 24.14 -6.84 -22.53
N MET A 282 23.63 -8.01 -22.09
CA MET A 282 22.32 -8.52 -22.53
C MET A 282 21.17 -7.63 -22.07
N GLU A 283 21.22 -7.11 -20.84
CA GLU A 283 20.23 -6.16 -20.35
C GLU A 283 20.28 -4.84 -21.13
N ALA A 284 21.47 -4.35 -21.51
CA ALA A 284 21.61 -3.18 -22.38
C ALA A 284 21.13 -3.45 -23.82
N ALA A 285 21.41 -4.63 -24.37
CA ALA A 285 21.07 -5.03 -25.73
C ALA A 285 19.58 -5.36 -25.92
N TYR A 286 18.99 -6.04 -24.95
CA TYR A 286 17.69 -6.68 -25.05
C TYR A 286 16.72 -6.33 -23.92
N GLY A 287 17.18 -5.67 -22.87
CA GLY A 287 16.37 -5.31 -21.71
C GLY A 287 15.25 -4.32 -22.01
N SER A 288 14.32 -4.21 -21.06
CA SER A 288 13.11 -3.40 -21.20
C SER A 288 13.15 -2.20 -20.28
N TYR A 289 13.74 -1.11 -20.76
CA TYR A 289 13.90 0.15 -20.04
C TYR A 289 13.40 1.34 -20.87
N ARG A 290 12.81 2.33 -20.17
CA ARG A 290 12.25 3.55 -20.77
C ARG A 290 13.27 4.67 -20.91
N TYR A 291 14.23 4.75 -19.99
CA TYR A 291 15.14 5.89 -19.87
C TYR A 291 16.55 5.56 -20.37
N PRO A 292 17.18 6.46 -21.15
CA PRO A 292 18.57 6.29 -21.58
C PRO A 292 19.58 6.12 -20.43
N SER A 293 19.27 6.68 -19.26
CA SER A 293 20.10 6.55 -18.05
C SER A 293 20.20 5.11 -17.55
N TYR A 294 19.17 4.28 -17.74
CA TYR A 294 19.24 2.87 -17.35
C TYR A 294 20.19 2.08 -18.24
N TYR A 295 20.09 2.25 -19.57
CA TYR A 295 21.05 1.68 -20.52
C TYR A 295 22.49 2.01 -20.14
N LYS A 296 22.77 3.30 -19.90
CA LYS A 296 24.09 3.78 -19.53
C LYS A 296 24.60 3.13 -18.23
N LYS A 297 23.73 2.92 -17.24
CA LYS A 297 24.08 2.18 -16.02
C LYS A 297 24.47 0.73 -16.31
N GLN A 298 23.76 0.03 -17.21
CA GLN A 298 24.10 -1.36 -17.55
C GLN A 298 25.43 -1.45 -18.31
N ILE A 299 25.67 -0.53 -19.25
CA ILE A 299 26.96 -0.42 -19.95
C ILE A 299 28.11 -0.18 -18.96
N HIS A 300 27.93 0.75 -18.01
CA HIS A 300 28.93 1.00 -16.96
C HIS A 300 29.14 -0.25 -16.09
N ASN A 301 28.08 -0.88 -15.59
CA ASN A 301 28.21 -2.10 -14.78
C ASN A 301 28.92 -3.24 -15.53
N ALA A 302 28.71 -3.37 -16.84
CA ALA A 302 29.46 -4.30 -17.67
C ALA A 302 30.95 -3.93 -17.76
N ALA A 303 31.26 -2.64 -17.90
CA ALA A 303 32.63 -2.14 -17.88
C ALA A 303 33.33 -2.38 -16.53
N VAL A 304 32.62 -2.24 -15.41
CA VAL A 304 33.12 -2.63 -14.08
C VAL A 304 33.48 -4.12 -14.04
N GLY A 305 32.63 -4.98 -14.63
CA GLY A 305 32.94 -6.40 -14.80
C GLY A 305 34.25 -6.61 -15.57
N PHE A 306 34.42 -5.94 -16.72
CA PHE A 306 35.67 -6.01 -17.48
C PHE A 306 36.89 -5.54 -16.68
N ALA A 307 36.80 -4.41 -15.98
CA ALA A 307 37.89 -3.88 -15.17
C ALA A 307 38.30 -4.86 -14.05
N ARG A 308 37.32 -5.48 -13.36
CA ARG A 308 37.59 -6.49 -12.32
C ARG A 308 38.22 -7.77 -12.87
N ALA A 309 37.93 -8.13 -14.11
CA ALA A 309 38.58 -9.22 -14.81
C ALA A 309 39.99 -8.86 -15.33
N GLY A 310 40.41 -7.59 -15.20
CA GLY A 310 41.69 -7.08 -15.68
C GLY A 310 41.70 -6.66 -17.15
N ARG A 311 40.52 -6.50 -17.77
CA ARG A 311 40.37 -6.06 -19.17
C ARG A 311 40.14 -4.55 -19.24
N PHE A 312 41.13 -3.78 -18.79
CA PHE A 312 41.00 -2.33 -18.54
C PHE A 312 40.71 -1.52 -19.81
N GLU A 313 41.38 -1.79 -20.93
CA GLU A 313 41.11 -1.10 -22.20
C GLU A 313 39.68 -1.33 -22.71
N GLN A 314 39.20 -2.58 -22.59
CA GLN A 314 37.83 -2.95 -22.97
C GLN A 314 36.81 -2.25 -22.05
N ALA A 315 37.12 -2.13 -20.76
CA ALA A 315 36.28 -1.42 -19.79
C ALA A 315 36.15 0.07 -20.13
N LEU A 316 37.27 0.75 -20.37
CA LEU A 316 37.29 2.18 -20.75
C LEU A 316 36.50 2.41 -22.04
N LYS A 317 36.85 1.69 -23.11
CA LYS A 317 36.17 1.78 -24.41
C LYS A 317 34.66 1.57 -24.29
N LEU A 318 34.22 0.68 -23.40
CA LEU A 318 32.81 0.41 -23.16
C LEU A 318 32.13 1.53 -22.38
N ALA A 319 32.74 2.02 -21.30
CA ALA A 319 32.18 3.04 -20.42
C ALA A 319 32.11 4.43 -21.09
N ASP A 320 33.07 4.76 -21.95
CA ASP A 320 33.20 6.05 -22.63
C ASP A 320 32.18 6.23 -23.75
N ASN A 321 31.58 5.14 -24.24
CA ASN A 321 30.58 5.23 -25.29
C ASN A 321 29.34 6.03 -24.84
N ASP A 322 28.98 7.06 -25.61
CA ASP A 322 27.95 8.06 -25.28
C ASP A 322 28.20 8.80 -23.95
N TRP A 323 29.43 8.84 -23.43
CA TRP A 323 29.78 9.66 -22.27
C TRP A 323 29.67 11.16 -22.61
N LYS A 324 29.03 11.94 -21.71
CA LYS A 324 28.77 13.38 -21.93
C LYS A 324 29.51 14.29 -20.95
N GLY A 325 30.45 13.73 -20.19
CA GLY A 325 31.22 14.46 -19.18
C GLY A 325 30.33 15.19 -18.18
N VAL A 326 30.50 16.51 -18.09
CA VAL A 326 29.86 17.39 -17.11
C VAL A 326 28.33 17.41 -17.16
N HIS A 327 27.71 16.98 -18.26
CA HIS A 327 26.26 16.94 -18.44
C HIS A 327 25.60 15.71 -17.80
N GLU A 328 26.38 14.74 -17.33
CA GLU A 328 25.85 13.57 -16.63
C GLU A 328 25.40 13.88 -15.21
N LYS A 329 24.61 13.01 -14.58
CA LYS A 329 24.28 13.18 -13.16
C LYS A 329 25.56 13.10 -12.30
N LYS A 330 25.66 13.87 -11.22
CA LYS A 330 26.87 13.96 -10.39
C LYS A 330 27.33 12.60 -9.83
N LEU A 331 26.40 11.76 -9.38
CA LEU A 331 26.73 10.39 -8.99
C LEU A 331 27.29 9.56 -10.16
N MET A 332 26.77 9.76 -11.38
CA MET A 332 27.25 9.08 -12.58
C MET A 332 28.66 9.56 -12.97
N GLN A 333 28.94 10.86 -12.84
CA GLN A 333 30.29 11.43 -13.00
C GLN A 333 31.29 10.78 -12.03
N LEU A 334 30.91 10.69 -10.75
CA LEU A 334 31.75 10.09 -9.71
C LEU A 334 32.06 8.61 -9.99
N VAL A 335 31.05 7.78 -10.28
CA VAL A 335 31.27 6.34 -10.54
C VAL A 335 32.03 6.09 -11.84
N HIS A 336 31.85 6.94 -12.86
CA HIS A 336 32.58 6.83 -14.11
C HIS A 336 34.06 7.19 -13.91
N SER A 337 34.33 8.33 -13.26
CA SER A 337 35.69 8.73 -12.89
C SER A 337 36.40 7.66 -12.07
N ASN A 338 35.71 7.04 -11.08
CA ASN A 338 36.28 5.96 -10.29
C ASN A 338 36.61 4.71 -11.13
N LEU A 339 35.79 4.38 -12.13
CA LEU A 339 36.09 3.29 -13.07
C LEU A 339 37.33 3.63 -13.92
N CYS A 340 37.40 4.87 -14.44
CA CYS A 340 38.55 5.34 -15.22
C CYS A 340 39.83 5.28 -14.40
N PHE A 341 39.80 5.80 -13.17
CA PHE A 341 40.90 5.71 -12.21
C PHE A 341 41.40 4.28 -12.03
N VAL A 342 40.51 3.32 -11.75
CA VAL A 342 40.88 1.91 -11.58
C VAL A 342 41.50 1.34 -12.86
N CYS A 343 40.99 1.70 -14.04
CA CYS A 343 41.53 1.23 -15.31
C CYS A 343 42.90 1.84 -15.62
N TYR A 344 43.08 3.14 -15.40
CA TYR A 344 44.36 3.83 -15.61
C TYR A 344 45.46 3.30 -14.70
N ILE A 345 45.16 3.05 -13.42
CA ILE A 345 46.08 2.35 -12.51
C ILE A 345 46.43 0.97 -13.05
N GLY A 346 45.43 0.21 -13.51
CA GLY A 346 45.63 -1.11 -14.10
C GLY A 346 46.48 -1.14 -15.37
N LEU A 347 46.49 -0.03 -16.12
CA LEU A 347 47.29 0.18 -17.35
C LEU A 347 48.66 0.84 -17.07
N GLY A 348 48.91 1.28 -15.85
CA GLY A 348 50.13 2.00 -15.48
C GLY A 348 50.14 3.49 -15.85
N TRP A 349 49.00 4.07 -16.23
CA TRP A 349 48.87 5.48 -16.62
C TRP A 349 48.66 6.37 -15.38
N GLN A 350 49.73 6.60 -14.63
CA GLN A 350 49.66 7.28 -13.33
C GLN A 350 49.17 8.74 -13.43
N GLY A 351 49.55 9.47 -14.49
CA GLY A 351 49.12 10.86 -14.69
C GLY A 351 47.61 11.00 -14.83
N ASP A 352 46.99 10.16 -15.67
CA ASP A 352 45.54 10.14 -15.86
C ASP A 352 44.80 9.67 -14.61
N ALA A 353 45.36 8.70 -13.88
CA ALA A 353 44.80 8.26 -12.61
C ALA A 353 44.80 9.41 -11.57
N GLU A 354 45.89 10.16 -11.43
CA GLU A 354 45.94 11.30 -10.52
C GLU A 354 44.93 12.40 -10.91
N ALA A 355 44.77 12.65 -12.22
CA ALA A 355 43.77 13.59 -12.71
C ALA A 355 42.33 13.18 -12.32
N GLU A 356 41.99 11.91 -12.49
CA GLU A 356 40.68 11.37 -12.09
C GLU A 356 40.47 11.46 -10.56
N TYR A 357 41.50 11.17 -9.77
CA TYR A 357 41.45 11.29 -8.31
C TYR A 357 41.18 12.73 -7.85
N LEU A 358 41.89 13.70 -8.42
CA LEU A 358 41.68 15.13 -8.11
C LEU A 358 40.27 15.58 -8.51
N TYR A 359 39.79 15.12 -9.66
CA TYR A 359 38.44 15.38 -10.12
C TYR A 359 37.39 14.80 -9.15
N GLN A 360 37.56 13.56 -8.68
CA GLN A 360 36.69 12.96 -7.67
C GLN A 360 36.66 13.79 -6.39
N LYS A 361 37.83 14.22 -5.90
CA LYS A 361 37.93 15.03 -4.67
C LYS A 361 37.18 16.35 -4.81
N GLN A 362 37.37 17.04 -5.93
CA GLN A 362 36.64 18.27 -6.24
C GLN A 362 35.13 18.02 -6.32
N LEU A 363 34.71 16.93 -6.96
CA LEU A 363 33.30 16.57 -7.10
C LEU A 363 32.64 16.25 -5.75
N VAL A 364 33.32 15.53 -4.87
CA VAL A 364 32.80 15.20 -3.53
C VAL A 364 32.70 16.45 -2.65
N ASN A 365 33.71 17.33 -2.71
CA ASN A 365 33.71 18.59 -1.95
C ASN A 365 32.58 19.53 -2.41
N ASN A 366 32.36 19.63 -3.71
CA ASN A 366 31.38 20.57 -4.28
C ASN A 366 29.92 20.08 -4.16
N TYR A 367 29.69 18.80 -3.87
CA TYR A 367 28.35 18.20 -3.85
C TYR A 367 28.13 17.37 -2.58
N PRO A 368 27.65 17.97 -1.48
CA PRO A 368 27.47 17.30 -0.18
C PRO A 368 26.60 16.02 -0.24
N LYS A 369 25.64 15.94 -1.15
CA LYS A 369 24.81 14.73 -1.37
C LYS A 369 25.63 13.50 -1.79
N LEU A 370 26.86 13.70 -2.28
CA LEU A 370 27.77 12.61 -2.62
C LEU A 370 28.64 12.17 -1.45
N LYS A 371 28.75 12.93 -0.35
CA LYS A 371 29.74 12.76 0.71
C LYS A 371 29.92 11.30 1.14
N ARG A 372 28.82 10.60 1.49
CA ARG A 372 28.87 9.20 1.94
C ARG A 372 29.50 8.23 0.94
N ILE A 373 29.12 8.31 -0.34
CA ILE A 373 29.64 7.42 -1.41
C ILE A 373 31.01 7.92 -1.90
N GLY A 374 31.18 9.24 -1.93
CA GLY A 374 32.39 9.94 -2.33
C GLY A 374 33.58 9.63 -1.43
N GLU A 375 33.42 9.77 -0.12
CA GLU A 375 34.46 9.43 0.85
C GLU A 375 34.93 7.98 0.73
N ALA A 376 34.00 7.05 0.47
CA ALA A 376 34.36 5.65 0.25
C ALA A 376 35.22 5.46 -1.01
N MET A 377 34.85 6.10 -2.13
CA MET A 377 35.64 6.02 -3.36
C MET A 377 36.99 6.72 -3.22
N LEU A 378 37.03 7.87 -2.56
CA LEU A 378 38.27 8.59 -2.28
C LEU A 378 39.22 7.78 -1.39
N LEU A 379 38.71 7.14 -0.33
CA LEU A 379 39.51 6.27 0.53
C LEU A 379 40.11 5.09 -0.27
N LEU A 380 39.34 4.50 -1.20
CA LEU A 380 39.85 3.45 -2.09
C LEU A 380 41.00 3.95 -2.97
N SER A 381 40.88 5.17 -3.50
CA SER A 381 41.92 5.83 -4.29
C SER A 381 43.16 6.16 -3.45
N GLU A 382 42.97 6.65 -2.22
CA GLU A 382 44.04 6.95 -1.26
C GLU A 382 44.81 5.69 -0.84
N ILE A 383 44.12 4.56 -0.60
CA ILE A 383 44.75 3.26 -0.34
C ILE A 383 45.69 2.88 -1.49
N ARG A 384 45.22 3.00 -2.73
CA ARG A 384 46.04 2.64 -3.91
C ARG A 384 47.23 3.58 -4.07
N LYS A 385 47.03 4.88 -3.86
CA LYS A 385 48.11 5.87 -3.91
C LYS A 385 49.16 5.61 -2.82
N ALA A 386 48.74 5.41 -1.57
CA ALA A 386 49.63 5.08 -0.47
C ALA A 386 50.41 3.78 -0.74
N TYR A 387 49.79 2.80 -1.38
CA TYR A 387 50.45 1.57 -1.80
C TYR A 387 51.52 1.80 -2.87
N MET A 388 51.23 2.62 -3.88
CA MET A 388 52.21 3.00 -4.91
C MET A 388 53.38 3.81 -4.33
N ASP A 389 53.10 4.67 -3.35
CA ASP A 389 54.09 5.42 -2.58
C ASP A 389 54.87 4.57 -1.56
N GLN A 390 54.58 3.26 -1.48
CA GLN A 390 55.16 2.30 -0.51
C GLN A 390 54.94 2.68 0.97
N LYS A 391 53.87 3.44 1.28
CA LYS A 391 53.49 3.84 2.64
C LYS A 391 52.67 2.74 3.33
N PHE A 392 53.27 1.58 3.55
CA PHE A 392 52.55 0.36 3.93
C PHE A 392 51.76 0.45 5.25
N GLY A 393 52.27 1.16 6.27
CA GLY A 393 51.51 1.37 7.52
C GLY A 393 50.23 2.20 7.31
N GLN A 394 50.27 3.19 6.42
CA GLN A 394 49.09 3.96 6.04
C GLN A 394 48.09 3.11 5.25
N VAL A 395 48.60 2.25 4.35
CA VAL A 395 47.77 1.31 3.58
C VAL A 395 47.00 0.37 4.51
N GLU A 396 47.68 -0.24 5.49
CA GLU A 396 47.01 -1.15 6.43
C GLU A 396 45.89 -0.44 7.21
N ALA A 397 46.19 0.72 7.78
CA ALA A 397 45.20 1.50 8.52
C ALA A 397 43.97 1.85 7.66
N TYR A 398 44.19 2.33 6.44
CA TYR A 398 43.11 2.73 5.54
C TYR A 398 42.30 1.55 5.03
N VAL A 399 42.94 0.41 4.74
CA VAL A 399 42.21 -0.78 4.33
C VAL A 399 41.33 -1.32 5.46
N ASN A 400 41.78 -1.28 6.71
CA ASN A 400 40.97 -1.70 7.85
C ASN A 400 39.71 -0.83 7.97
N VAL A 401 39.87 0.50 7.96
CA VAL A 401 38.74 1.45 7.97
C VAL A 401 37.77 1.20 6.81
N TYR A 402 38.28 0.94 5.60
CA TYR A 402 37.44 0.67 4.45
C TYR A 402 36.69 -0.66 4.56
N CYS A 403 37.37 -1.73 4.97
CA CYS A 403 36.78 -3.06 5.11
C CYS A 403 35.75 -3.13 6.24
N ASP A 404 35.93 -2.37 7.32
CA ASP A 404 34.95 -2.27 8.40
C ASP A 404 33.65 -1.61 7.92
N ARG A 405 33.78 -0.58 7.06
CA ARG A 405 32.63 0.13 6.48
C ARG A 405 31.95 -0.67 5.35
N PHE A 406 32.71 -1.49 4.62
CA PHE A 406 32.25 -2.27 3.47
C PHE A 406 32.72 -3.73 3.58
N PRO A 407 32.08 -4.53 4.46
CA PRO A 407 32.55 -5.89 4.77
C PRO A 407 32.29 -6.92 3.66
N ASP A 408 31.49 -6.58 2.64
CA ASP A 408 31.15 -7.52 1.58
C ASP A 408 32.32 -7.81 0.63
N ALA A 409 32.32 -9.03 0.08
CA ALA A 409 33.38 -9.52 -0.80
C ALA A 409 33.63 -8.64 -2.03
N TYR A 410 32.60 -8.00 -2.58
CA TYR A 410 32.75 -7.19 -3.78
C TYR A 410 33.67 -5.99 -3.55
N HIS A 411 33.58 -5.34 -2.39
CA HIS A 411 34.45 -4.23 -2.00
C HIS A 411 35.83 -4.70 -1.50
N ARG A 412 35.91 -5.87 -0.86
CA ARG A 412 37.18 -6.38 -0.29
C ARG A 412 38.12 -7.01 -1.32
N ILE A 413 37.61 -7.77 -2.29
CA ILE A 413 38.44 -8.49 -3.30
C ILE A 413 39.48 -7.58 -3.99
N PRO A 414 39.15 -6.36 -4.45
CA PRO A 414 40.11 -5.47 -5.09
C PRO A 414 41.24 -4.94 -4.19
N LEU A 415 41.11 -5.11 -2.86
CA LEU A 415 42.09 -4.68 -1.85
C LEU A 415 42.92 -5.85 -1.31
N MET A 416 42.43 -7.09 -1.40
CA MET A 416 43.14 -8.28 -0.92
C MET A 416 44.56 -8.42 -1.49
N PRO A 417 44.84 -8.18 -2.79
CA PRO A 417 46.21 -8.22 -3.31
C PRO A 417 47.14 -7.17 -2.68
N ILE A 418 46.60 -5.98 -2.41
CA ILE A 418 47.34 -4.89 -1.76
C ILE A 418 47.68 -5.30 -0.32
N GLN A 419 46.69 -5.78 0.45
CA GLN A 419 46.91 -6.28 1.81
C GLN A 419 47.91 -7.42 1.86
N MET A 420 47.79 -8.39 0.95
CA MET A 420 48.70 -9.52 0.87
C MET A 420 50.14 -9.05 0.66
N ASN A 421 50.37 -8.10 -0.25
CA ASN A 421 51.70 -7.57 -0.51
C ASN A 421 52.24 -6.75 0.67
N VAL A 422 51.40 -5.94 1.33
CA VAL A 422 51.77 -5.23 2.56
C VAL A 422 52.23 -6.20 3.64
N TYR A 423 51.48 -7.28 3.89
CA TYR A 423 51.88 -8.30 4.88
C TYR A 423 53.15 -9.04 4.50
N LYS A 424 53.36 -9.33 3.21
CA LYS A 424 54.63 -9.91 2.74
C LYS A 424 55.82 -8.98 3.02
N GLN A 425 55.67 -7.67 2.80
CA GLN A 425 56.73 -6.68 3.08
C GLN A 425 56.98 -6.52 4.59
N ALA A 426 55.95 -6.66 5.41
CA ALA A 426 56.07 -6.64 6.87
C ALA A 426 56.65 -7.94 7.47
N GLY A 427 56.92 -8.97 6.66
CA GLY A 427 57.36 -10.30 7.13
C GLY A 427 56.24 -11.15 7.73
N GLU A 428 54.98 -10.71 7.65
CA GLU A 428 53.80 -11.36 8.20
C GLU A 428 53.21 -12.41 7.23
N MET A 429 54.00 -13.44 6.93
CA MET A 429 53.69 -14.41 5.88
C MET A 429 52.40 -15.21 6.14
N ASP A 430 52.05 -15.47 7.41
CA ASP A 430 50.81 -16.18 7.76
C ASP A 430 49.56 -15.36 7.43
N LYS A 431 49.59 -14.05 7.70
CA LYS A 431 48.49 -13.14 7.31
C LYS A 431 48.37 -13.08 5.79
N ALA A 432 49.49 -12.97 5.08
CA ALA A 432 49.48 -12.98 3.60
C ALA A 432 48.89 -14.29 3.05
N LYS A 433 49.23 -15.44 3.64
CA LYS A 433 48.71 -16.76 3.26
C LYS A 433 47.20 -16.89 3.53
N ASN A 434 46.71 -16.37 4.66
CA ASN A 434 45.28 -16.32 4.97
C ASN A 434 44.51 -15.49 3.94
N ILE A 435 44.99 -14.28 3.62
CA ILE A 435 44.38 -13.44 2.57
C ILE A 435 44.36 -14.16 1.22
N CYS A 436 45.45 -14.84 0.85
CA CYS A 436 45.51 -15.64 -0.37
C CYS A 436 44.47 -16.77 -0.38
N GLY A 437 44.34 -17.53 0.72
CA GLY A 437 43.34 -18.59 0.86
C GLY A 437 41.90 -18.06 0.72
N ASN A 438 41.60 -16.92 1.35
CA ASN A 438 40.30 -16.25 1.20
C ASN A 438 40.06 -15.82 -0.25
N LEU A 439 41.06 -15.25 -0.91
CA LEU A 439 40.97 -14.81 -2.30
C LEU A 439 40.69 -16.00 -3.25
N LEU A 440 41.34 -17.15 -3.02
CA LEU A 440 41.16 -18.39 -3.80
C LEU A 440 39.76 -19.00 -3.69
N SER A 441 38.97 -18.62 -2.68
CA SER A 441 37.57 -19.04 -2.53
C SER A 441 36.60 -18.30 -3.46
N TYR A 442 37.02 -17.22 -4.12
CA TYR A 442 36.20 -16.45 -5.05
C TYR A 442 36.41 -16.83 -6.51
N SER A 443 35.51 -16.40 -7.39
CA SER A 443 35.53 -16.78 -8.80
C SER A 443 36.83 -16.39 -9.51
N PRO A 444 37.43 -17.32 -10.30
CA PRO A 444 38.62 -17.05 -11.12
C PRO A 444 38.35 -16.09 -12.29
N GLU A 445 37.11 -15.61 -12.47
CA GLU A 445 36.82 -14.51 -13.39
C GLU A 445 37.47 -13.19 -12.93
N ASN A 446 37.80 -13.02 -11.63
CA ASN A 446 38.50 -11.84 -11.13
C ASN A 446 40.01 -11.93 -11.41
N LYS A 447 40.62 -10.82 -11.83
CA LYS A 447 42.08 -10.71 -12.03
C LYS A 447 42.86 -11.14 -10.78
N ALA A 448 42.46 -10.60 -9.62
CA ALA A 448 43.10 -10.86 -8.33
C ALA A 448 43.12 -12.36 -7.98
N VAL A 449 42.02 -13.09 -8.25
CA VAL A 449 41.95 -14.53 -8.00
C VAL A 449 42.88 -15.29 -8.94
N ARG A 450 42.92 -14.94 -10.23
CA ARG A 450 43.85 -15.57 -11.18
C ARG A 450 45.32 -15.37 -10.79
N GLU A 451 45.66 -14.18 -10.28
CA GLU A 451 47.00 -13.90 -9.75
C GLU A 451 47.29 -14.75 -8.49
N ALA A 452 46.30 -14.91 -7.60
CA ALA A 452 46.44 -15.73 -6.40
C ALA A 452 46.58 -17.23 -6.69
N MET A 453 46.03 -17.72 -7.81
CA MET A 453 46.15 -19.12 -8.24
C MET A 453 47.59 -19.57 -8.49
N GLY A 454 48.53 -18.64 -8.67
CA GLY A 454 49.96 -18.97 -8.68
C GLY A 454 50.51 -19.47 -7.34
N TYR A 455 49.76 -19.27 -6.24
CA TYR A 455 50.18 -19.61 -4.87
C TYR A 455 49.32 -20.73 -4.25
N GLY A 456 48.27 -21.20 -4.92
CA GLY A 456 47.38 -22.25 -4.42
C GLY A 456 46.23 -22.58 -5.38
N ALA A 457 45.52 -23.68 -5.13
CA ALA A 457 44.37 -24.08 -5.94
C ALA A 457 43.14 -23.20 -5.63
N CYS A 458 42.43 -22.77 -6.69
CA CYS A 458 41.14 -22.09 -6.53
C CYS A 458 40.09 -23.09 -6.02
N THR A 459 39.40 -22.73 -4.93
CA THR A 459 38.37 -23.55 -4.28
C THR A 459 36.96 -23.03 -4.54
N TYR A 460 36.82 -22.07 -5.44
CA TYR A 460 35.53 -21.47 -5.77
C TYR A 460 34.52 -22.50 -6.27
N ALA A 461 33.32 -22.43 -5.71
CA ALA A 461 32.13 -23.13 -6.17
C ALA A 461 30.97 -22.14 -6.31
N GLU A 462 30.14 -22.32 -7.35
CA GLU A 462 28.94 -21.53 -7.55
C GLU A 462 27.95 -21.76 -6.40
N SER A 463 27.31 -20.70 -5.90
CA SER A 463 26.44 -20.85 -4.75
C SER A 463 25.18 -21.69 -5.09
N PRO A 464 24.76 -22.64 -4.22
CA PRO A 464 23.61 -23.53 -4.49
C PRO A 464 22.26 -22.77 -4.57
N GLY A 465 22.26 -21.48 -4.24
CA GLY A 465 21.11 -20.58 -4.30
C GLY A 465 21.19 -19.52 -5.40
N PHE A 466 22.26 -19.47 -6.21
CA PHE A 466 22.51 -18.37 -7.15
C PHE A 466 21.29 -18.04 -8.00
N LEU A 467 20.73 -19.03 -8.71
CA LEU A 467 19.58 -18.85 -9.59
C LEU A 467 18.22 -18.82 -8.86
N LYS A 468 18.20 -19.14 -7.56
CA LYS A 468 16.96 -19.22 -6.77
C LYS A 468 16.51 -17.83 -6.32
N ASP A 469 15.19 -17.68 -6.27
CA ASP A 469 14.52 -16.43 -5.89
C ASP A 469 13.30 -16.78 -5.03
N LYS A 470 13.55 -17.08 -3.75
CA LYS A 470 12.48 -17.42 -2.80
C LYS A 470 11.56 -16.22 -2.56
N ALA A 471 12.15 -15.06 -2.27
CA ALA A 471 11.39 -13.83 -1.99
C ALA A 471 10.52 -13.41 -3.18
N GLY A 472 11.07 -13.35 -4.40
CA GLY A 472 10.25 -13.00 -5.56
C GLY A 472 9.24 -14.09 -5.94
N LEU A 473 9.47 -15.38 -5.59
CA LEU A 473 8.46 -16.43 -5.74
C LEU A 473 7.27 -16.18 -4.79
N VAL A 474 7.54 -15.91 -3.51
CA VAL A 474 6.51 -15.57 -2.52
C VAL A 474 5.72 -14.34 -2.98
N CYS A 475 6.40 -13.26 -3.40
CA CYS A 475 5.71 -12.08 -3.92
C CYS A 475 4.80 -12.40 -5.12
N ARG A 476 5.20 -13.31 -6.01
CA ARG A 476 4.37 -13.72 -7.15
C ARG A 476 3.17 -14.56 -6.70
N ILE A 477 3.33 -15.44 -5.71
CA ILE A 477 2.23 -16.24 -5.15
C ILE A 477 1.21 -15.31 -4.49
N VAL A 478 1.66 -14.40 -3.63
CA VAL A 478 0.80 -13.39 -2.99
C VAL A 478 0.07 -12.56 -4.03
N LEU A 479 0.79 -12.02 -5.03
CA LEU A 479 0.18 -11.21 -6.08
C LEU A 479 -0.84 -12.01 -6.90
N THR A 480 -0.58 -13.29 -7.19
CA THR A 480 -1.54 -14.14 -7.92
C THR A 480 -2.74 -14.51 -7.06
N GLY A 481 -2.55 -14.76 -5.76
CA GLY A 481 -3.63 -15.04 -4.80
C GLY A 481 -4.57 -13.84 -4.63
N VAL A 482 -4.00 -12.64 -4.42
CA VAL A 482 -4.78 -11.40 -4.35
C VAL A 482 -5.54 -11.16 -5.67
N LEU A 483 -4.94 -11.50 -6.83
CA LEU A 483 -5.61 -11.36 -8.13
C LEU A 483 -6.78 -12.34 -8.24
N GLY A 484 -6.60 -13.58 -7.77
CA GLY A 484 -7.64 -14.59 -7.71
C GLY A 484 -8.82 -14.17 -6.86
N ILE A 485 -8.56 -13.72 -5.62
CA ILE A 485 -9.59 -13.18 -4.71
C ILE A 485 -10.30 -12.00 -5.38
N TYR A 486 -9.54 -11.06 -5.95
CA TYR A 486 -10.09 -9.91 -6.66
C TYR A 486 -11.01 -10.32 -7.82
N THR A 487 -10.61 -11.31 -8.63
CA THR A 487 -11.44 -11.82 -9.74
C THR A 487 -12.70 -12.55 -9.26
N VAL A 488 -12.63 -13.26 -8.13
CA VAL A 488 -13.79 -13.95 -7.55
C VAL A 488 -14.76 -12.95 -6.95
N LEU A 489 -14.28 -11.97 -6.18
CA LEU A 489 -15.11 -10.88 -5.64
C LEU A 489 -15.77 -10.08 -6.76
N PHE A 490 -15.00 -9.70 -7.80
CA PHE A 490 -15.55 -9.05 -8.98
C PHE A 490 -16.57 -9.93 -9.71
N GLY A 491 -16.30 -11.24 -9.84
CA GLY A 491 -17.24 -12.20 -10.42
C GLY A 491 -18.54 -12.32 -9.62
N ILE A 492 -18.45 -12.35 -8.28
CA ILE A 492 -19.60 -12.37 -7.38
C ILE A 492 -20.40 -11.07 -7.50
N LEU A 493 -19.75 -9.89 -7.49
CA LEU A 493 -20.40 -8.60 -7.72
C LEU A 493 -21.11 -8.54 -9.09
N MET A 494 -20.47 -9.02 -10.15
CA MET A 494 -21.07 -9.08 -11.49
C MET A 494 -22.26 -10.06 -11.58
N LEU A 495 -22.22 -11.16 -10.84
CA LEU A 495 -23.31 -12.14 -10.77
C LEU A 495 -24.45 -11.66 -9.85
N MET A 496 -24.13 -10.99 -8.74
CA MET A 496 -25.10 -10.41 -7.81
C MET A 496 -25.73 -9.11 -8.32
N GLY A 497 -25.07 -8.41 -9.25
CA GLY A 497 -25.59 -7.21 -9.94
C GLY A 497 -26.82 -7.44 -10.83
N SER A 498 -27.39 -8.66 -10.83
CA SER A 498 -28.70 -8.95 -11.43
C SER A 498 -29.79 -9.35 -10.43
N HIS A 499 -29.50 -9.38 -9.12
CA HIS A 499 -30.52 -9.63 -8.09
C HIS A 499 -30.14 -9.02 -6.74
N HIS A 500 -30.39 -7.72 -6.54
CA HIS A 500 -30.78 -7.17 -5.25
C HIS A 500 -31.38 -5.77 -5.43
N TRP A 501 -32.65 -5.73 -5.85
CA TRP A 501 -33.55 -4.66 -5.45
C TRP A 501 -34.69 -5.31 -4.68
N GLY A 502 -34.92 -4.86 -3.45
CA GLY A 502 -36.09 -5.24 -2.67
C GLY A 502 -35.76 -5.88 -1.33
N SER A 503 -35.60 -5.03 -0.31
CA SER A 503 -36.26 -5.21 0.99
C SER A 503 -35.91 -4.04 1.92
N ASN A 504 -36.40 -2.84 1.59
CA ASN A 504 -36.81 -1.94 2.66
C ASN A 504 -38.27 -2.27 2.95
N LYS A 505 -38.51 -2.86 4.12
CA LYS A 505 -39.85 -3.08 4.67
C LYS A 505 -40.58 -1.73 4.70
N THR A 506 -41.56 -1.56 3.81
CA THR A 506 -42.60 -0.54 3.96
C THR A 506 -43.55 -1.05 5.04
N ILE A 507 -43.57 -0.42 6.21
CA ILE A 507 -44.66 -0.62 7.17
C ILE A 507 -45.85 0.17 6.62
N VAL A 508 -46.88 -0.56 6.17
CA VAL A 508 -48.17 0.00 5.78
C VAL A 508 -48.96 0.27 7.06
N TYR A 509 -49.32 1.52 7.32
CA TYR A 509 -50.43 1.83 8.22
C TYR A 509 -51.72 1.78 7.40
N GLU A 510 -52.66 0.92 7.78
CA GLU A 510 -54.01 0.91 7.23
C GLU A 510 -54.75 2.20 7.66
N GLU A 511 -54.95 3.11 6.71
CA GLU A 511 -55.97 4.16 6.82
C GLU A 511 -57.35 3.49 6.86
N THR A 512 -57.93 3.38 8.06
CA THR A 512 -59.36 3.10 8.19
C THR A 512 -60.11 4.41 8.44
N LYS A 513 -60.97 4.74 7.47
CA LYS A 513 -62.24 5.50 7.57
C LYS A 513 -62.19 7.03 7.76
N ALA A 514 -62.52 7.73 6.68
CA ALA A 514 -63.72 8.59 6.53
C ALA A 514 -63.70 9.19 5.11
N GLU A 515 -64.41 8.59 4.15
CA GLU A 515 -65.72 9.06 3.62
C GLU A 515 -65.69 10.53 3.14
N GLU A 516 -65.60 10.77 1.84
CA GLU A 516 -66.74 11.00 0.91
C GLU A 516 -67.55 12.29 1.20
N PHE A 517 -67.76 13.07 0.12
CA PHE A 517 -68.58 14.29 -0.05
C PHE A 517 -67.95 15.70 0.13
N LEU A 518 -67.75 16.38 -1.01
CA LEU A 518 -67.90 17.85 -1.20
C LEU A 518 -69.41 18.19 -1.36
N PRO A 519 -69.94 19.46 -1.25
CA PRO A 519 -69.29 20.79 -1.37
C PRO A 519 -69.83 21.98 -0.49
N GLN A 520 -69.12 23.13 -0.56
CA GLN A 520 -69.53 24.56 -0.43
C GLN A 520 -70.33 25.08 0.80
N THR A 521 -69.78 26.04 1.57
CA THR A 521 -70.14 27.50 1.58
C THR A 521 -69.53 28.28 2.79
N ASN A 522 -69.02 29.47 2.47
CA ASN A 522 -68.84 30.73 3.22
C ASN A 522 -68.68 30.82 4.76
N ALA A 523 -67.79 31.77 5.10
CA ALA A 523 -67.86 32.77 6.18
C ALA A 523 -67.22 32.47 7.55
N THR A 524 -66.06 33.12 7.72
CA THR A 524 -65.62 33.96 8.86
C THR A 524 -65.33 33.37 10.25
N GLU A 525 -64.16 33.83 10.73
CA GLU A 525 -63.81 34.22 12.11
C GLU A 525 -63.00 33.27 13.02
N LYS A 526 -61.78 33.77 13.30
CA LYS A 526 -61.07 33.88 14.60
C LYS A 526 -60.55 32.62 15.31
N ALA A 527 -59.22 32.48 15.18
CA ALA A 527 -58.20 32.60 16.23
C ALA A 527 -58.56 32.26 17.68
N GLU A 528 -57.80 31.32 18.25
CA GLU A 528 -57.04 31.33 19.52
C GLU A 528 -56.85 29.86 19.95
N ALA A 529 -55.63 29.33 19.94
CA ALA A 529 -54.56 29.46 20.93
C ALA A 529 -54.56 28.29 21.93
N GLU A 530 -53.37 27.69 22.02
CA GLU A 530 -52.74 27.12 23.21
C GLU A 530 -52.94 25.66 23.63
N SER A 531 -51.75 25.03 23.65
CA SER A 531 -51.14 24.18 24.69
C SER A 531 -51.66 22.76 24.92
N MET A 532 -50.80 21.83 24.47
CA MET A 532 -50.47 20.58 25.15
C MET A 532 -50.13 20.80 26.63
N GLU A 533 -50.70 19.97 27.49
CA GLU A 533 -49.99 19.33 28.61
C GLU A 533 -50.34 17.83 28.64
N THR A 534 -49.30 17.05 28.32
CA THR A 534 -48.80 15.81 28.93
C THR A 534 -49.65 15.15 30.03
N GLU A 535 -49.95 13.85 29.91
CA GLU A 535 -49.33 12.82 30.78
C GLU A 535 -49.81 11.38 30.47
N MET A 536 -48.82 10.48 30.48
CA MET A 536 -48.83 9.09 30.99
C MET A 536 -49.76 8.04 30.34
N SER A 537 -49.16 7.07 29.66
CA SER A 537 -48.79 5.79 30.30
C SER A 537 -48.12 4.80 29.33
N GLU A 538 -46.91 4.40 29.73
CA GLU A 538 -46.18 3.13 29.59
C GLU A 538 -47.01 1.87 29.25
N THR A 539 -46.51 0.75 28.68
CA THR A 539 -45.24 0.28 28.05
C THR A 539 -45.51 -1.17 27.60
N GLU A 540 -44.76 -1.68 26.60
CA GLU A 540 -44.09 -3.01 26.51
C GLU A 540 -44.02 -3.50 25.03
N GLN A 541 -42.94 -4.06 24.46
CA GLN A 541 -41.47 -3.98 24.56
C GLN A 541 -40.94 -5.02 23.52
N GLU A 542 -39.96 -4.68 22.68
CA GLU A 542 -39.13 -5.63 21.90
C GLU A 542 -37.65 -5.30 22.21
N PRO A 543 -36.74 -6.29 22.23
CA PRO A 543 -35.54 -6.24 23.07
C PRO A 543 -34.48 -5.28 22.49
N ALA A 544 -34.43 -4.09 23.06
CA ALA A 544 -33.20 -3.34 23.18
C ALA A 544 -32.38 -3.98 24.31
N PHE A 545 -31.22 -4.54 24.00
CA PHE A 545 -30.16 -4.53 25.00
C PHE A 545 -29.62 -3.10 25.05
N PRO A 546 -29.50 -2.50 26.25
CA PRO A 546 -29.09 -1.12 26.36
C PRO A 546 -27.69 -1.00 25.76
N ALA A 547 -27.52 -0.15 24.75
CA ALA A 547 -26.31 0.65 24.76
C ALA A 547 -26.40 1.39 26.09
N SER A 548 -25.65 0.89 27.07
CA SER A 548 -25.58 1.54 28.36
C SER A 548 -25.10 2.95 28.09
N ASP A 549 -25.99 3.93 28.22
CA ASP A 549 -25.66 5.34 28.42
C ASP A 549 -24.88 5.53 29.74
N SER A 550 -24.35 4.44 30.36
CA SER A 550 -23.27 4.55 31.33
C SER A 550 -22.07 5.17 30.64
N GLN A 551 -21.71 6.35 31.10
CA GLN A 551 -20.38 6.87 30.90
C GLN A 551 -19.37 5.80 31.38
N ALA A 552 -18.37 5.48 30.54
CA ALA A 552 -17.32 4.54 30.90
C ALA A 552 -16.71 4.96 32.25
N PRO A 553 -16.41 4.00 33.16
CA PRO A 553 -15.74 4.32 34.42
C PRO A 553 -14.51 5.22 34.20
N GLY A 554 -14.24 6.13 35.13
CA GLY A 554 -13.02 6.92 35.08
C GLY A 554 -11.78 6.04 35.23
N PHE A 555 -10.60 6.60 34.97
CA PHE A 555 -9.34 5.94 35.28
C PHE A 555 -8.35 6.93 35.88
N GLU A 556 -7.44 6.41 36.69
CA GLU A 556 -6.34 7.12 37.31
C GLU A 556 -5.02 6.46 36.93
N LEU A 557 -3.97 7.26 36.85
CA LEU A 557 -2.60 6.79 36.65
C LEU A 557 -1.63 7.80 37.27
N ASP A 558 -0.47 7.30 37.67
CA ASP A 558 0.63 8.14 38.13
C ASP A 558 1.66 8.30 37.04
N LEU A 559 1.96 9.54 36.68
CA LEU A 559 3.11 9.86 35.83
C LEU A 559 4.41 9.80 36.66
N PRO A 560 5.56 9.47 36.03
CA PRO A 560 6.85 9.57 36.70
C PRO A 560 7.06 10.97 37.28
N LYS A 561 7.70 11.09 38.45
CA LYS A 561 7.85 12.39 39.15
C LYS A 561 8.61 13.42 38.30
N GLU A 562 9.49 12.93 37.44
CA GLU A 562 10.27 13.67 36.47
C GLU A 562 9.39 14.35 35.41
N TRP A 563 8.16 13.87 35.18
CA TRP A 563 7.25 14.37 34.15
C TRP A 563 6.39 15.55 34.59
N ASN A 564 6.36 15.91 35.88
CA ASN A 564 5.50 16.95 36.45
C ASN A 564 5.59 18.33 35.76
N ARG A 565 6.63 18.56 34.94
CA ARG A 565 6.79 19.77 34.11
C ARG A 565 7.12 19.48 32.64
N LEU A 566 7.21 18.22 32.27
CA LEU A 566 7.60 17.78 30.93
C LEU A 566 6.41 17.28 30.11
N ALA A 567 5.26 17.03 30.74
CA ALA A 567 4.08 16.55 30.06
C ALA A 567 2.91 17.56 30.07
N VAL A 568 2.09 17.53 29.02
CA VAL A 568 0.80 18.24 28.90
C VAL A 568 -0.27 17.19 28.64
N ARG A 569 -1.40 17.27 29.35
CA ARG A 569 -2.53 16.36 29.20
C ARG A 569 -3.67 17.07 28.46
N ASN A 570 -4.15 16.46 27.38
CA ASN A 570 -5.30 16.95 26.61
C ASN A 570 -6.44 15.92 26.65
N GLU A 571 -7.65 16.39 26.98
CA GLU A 571 -8.87 15.59 27.04
C GLU A 571 -9.58 15.55 25.68
N PHE A 572 -10.17 14.40 25.35
CA PHE A 572 -11.08 14.25 24.23
C PHE A 572 -12.20 13.28 24.57
N LYS A 573 -13.19 13.12 23.69
CA LYS A 573 -14.35 12.26 23.96
C LYS A 573 -13.88 10.81 24.17
N GLY A 574 -14.07 10.29 25.38
CA GLY A 574 -13.76 8.91 25.74
C GLY A 574 -12.31 8.63 26.14
N GLY A 575 -11.43 9.64 26.23
CA GLY A 575 -10.03 9.43 26.54
C GLY A 575 -9.20 10.69 26.72
N CYS A 576 -7.90 10.51 26.89
CA CYS A 576 -6.93 11.60 26.98
C CYS A 576 -5.62 11.27 26.26
N SER A 577 -4.83 12.30 25.99
CA SER A 577 -3.49 12.18 25.40
C SER A 577 -2.47 12.91 26.26
N TYR A 578 -1.26 12.35 26.33
CA TYR A 578 -0.13 12.93 27.02
C TYR A 578 0.91 13.37 26.00
N HIS A 579 1.37 14.61 26.11
CA HIS A 579 2.27 15.26 25.15
C HIS A 579 3.54 15.71 25.85
N GLN A 580 4.69 15.62 25.19
CA GLN A 580 5.89 16.30 25.64
C GLN A 580 5.68 17.82 25.51
N LYS A 581 5.77 18.53 26.64
CA LYS A 581 5.50 19.97 26.76
C LYS A 581 6.30 20.82 25.78
N LYS A 582 7.60 20.54 25.61
CA LYS A 582 8.47 21.34 24.72
C LYS A 582 8.04 21.26 23.25
N SER A 583 7.75 20.05 22.77
CA SER A 583 7.22 19.87 21.42
C SER A 583 5.86 20.53 21.30
N PHE A 584 4.97 20.32 22.28
CA PHE A 584 3.62 20.87 22.28
C PHE A 584 3.61 22.41 22.22
N ASP A 585 4.48 23.07 23.01
CA ASP A 585 4.59 24.53 23.03
C ASP A 585 5.17 25.08 21.71
N LEU A 586 5.98 24.31 20.96
CA LEU A 586 6.63 24.74 19.72
C LEU A 586 5.77 24.51 18.47
N MET A 587 5.07 23.38 18.39
CA MET A 587 4.37 22.96 17.17
C MET A 587 2.92 22.54 17.38
N GLY A 588 2.40 22.62 18.61
CA GLY A 588 1.03 22.18 18.94
C GLY A 588 0.85 20.66 18.95
N ASP A 589 1.95 19.93 18.83
CA ASP A 589 2.02 18.46 18.79
C ASP A 589 3.24 18.01 19.61
N GLY A 590 3.25 16.76 20.02
CA GLY A 590 4.22 16.22 20.96
C GLY A 590 3.74 14.93 21.60
N VAL A 591 2.72 14.29 21.02
CA VAL A 591 2.05 13.15 21.64
C VAL A 591 3.05 12.06 21.98
N LEU A 592 3.00 11.59 23.22
CA LEU A 592 3.73 10.43 23.72
C LEU A 592 2.85 9.18 23.61
N PHE A 593 1.61 9.25 24.08
CA PHE A 593 0.61 8.19 23.97
C PHE A 593 -0.82 8.72 24.20
N TYR A 594 -1.79 7.93 23.80
CA TYR A 594 -3.23 8.10 24.06
C TYR A 594 -3.71 7.02 25.03
N ILE A 595 -4.72 7.33 25.83
CA ILE A 595 -5.53 6.32 26.54
C ILE A 595 -6.99 6.61 26.24
N GLN A 596 -7.70 5.60 25.73
CA GLN A 596 -9.11 5.73 25.36
C GLN A 596 -9.90 4.48 25.77
N ALA A 597 -11.12 4.70 26.27
CA ALA A 597 -12.09 3.65 26.53
C ALA A 597 -12.94 3.39 25.28
N TYR A 598 -13.04 2.12 24.89
CA TYR A 598 -13.83 1.65 23.76
C TYR A 598 -15.00 0.82 24.27
N PRO A 599 -16.26 1.22 23.99
CA PRO A 599 -17.45 0.41 24.31
C PRO A 599 -17.68 -0.72 23.29
N ASP A 600 -16.97 -0.69 22.17
CA ASP A 600 -17.01 -1.66 21.09
C ASP A 600 -15.66 -2.36 20.94
N CYS A 601 -15.53 -3.21 19.92
CA CYS A 601 -14.31 -3.96 19.64
C CYS A 601 -13.40 -3.28 18.61
N SER A 602 -13.65 -2.00 18.25
CA SER A 602 -13.00 -1.32 17.14
C SER A 602 -11.50 -1.02 17.39
N TYR A 603 -11.06 -1.06 18.64
CA TYR A 603 -9.67 -0.82 19.04
C TYR A 603 -8.66 -1.76 18.38
N VAL A 604 -9.08 -2.95 17.94
CA VAL A 604 -8.21 -3.90 17.22
C VAL A 604 -7.74 -3.39 15.86
N ASN A 605 -8.36 -2.33 15.36
CA ASN A 605 -7.96 -1.66 14.12
C ASN A 605 -6.91 -0.56 14.34
N LEU A 606 -6.50 -0.31 15.58
CA LEU A 606 -5.38 0.57 15.88
C LEU A 606 -4.06 -0.11 15.50
N PRO A 607 -3.09 0.63 14.93
CA PRO A 607 -1.84 0.05 14.43
C PRO A 607 -0.87 -0.37 15.55
N ASP A 608 -0.72 0.46 16.59
CA ASP A 608 0.18 0.23 17.71
C ASP A 608 -0.57 0.50 19.02
N TYR A 609 -1.20 -0.54 19.58
CA TYR A 609 -2.01 -0.45 20.78
C TYR A 609 -1.69 -1.55 21.81
N GLU A 610 -2.06 -1.29 23.06
CA GLU A 610 -1.98 -2.22 24.17
C GLU A 610 -3.24 -2.09 25.04
N ILE A 611 -3.83 -3.23 25.43
CA ILE A 611 -4.97 -3.24 26.34
C ILE A 611 -4.44 -3.15 27.77
N TRP A 612 -4.79 -2.06 28.46
CA TRP A 612 -4.36 -1.82 29.84
C TRP A 612 -5.36 -2.32 30.87
N GLY A 613 -6.64 -2.42 30.50
CA GLY A 613 -7.67 -3.03 31.33
C GLY A 613 -9.03 -3.01 30.65
N TYR A 614 -10.01 -3.66 31.28
CA TYR A 614 -11.40 -3.66 30.82
C TYR A 614 -12.37 -3.78 32.00
N ASP A 615 -13.59 -3.29 31.79
CA ASP A 615 -14.69 -3.41 32.73
C ASP A 615 -16.00 -3.59 31.96
N GLY A 616 -16.52 -4.82 31.96
CA GLY A 616 -17.64 -5.24 31.10
C GLY A 616 -17.40 -4.88 29.62
N PRO A 617 -18.28 -4.08 28.99
CA PRO A 617 -18.15 -3.73 27.57
C PRO A 617 -17.01 -2.73 27.27
N TYR A 618 -16.46 -2.06 28.28
CA TYR A 618 -15.46 -1.00 28.11
C TYR A 618 -14.04 -1.55 28.16
N VAL A 619 -13.26 -1.35 27.08
CA VAL A 619 -11.85 -1.72 27.01
C VAL A 619 -10.99 -0.45 26.98
N TYR A 620 -10.06 -0.34 27.93
CA TYR A 620 -9.15 0.80 28.06
C TYR A 620 -7.85 0.48 27.35
N VAL A 621 -7.62 1.22 26.28
CA VAL A 621 -6.54 0.96 25.33
C VAL A 621 -5.57 2.12 25.34
N MET A 622 -4.29 1.82 25.53
CA MET A 622 -3.20 2.74 25.27
C MET A 622 -2.75 2.58 23.82
N SER A 623 -2.58 3.68 23.10
CA SER A 623 -2.04 3.65 21.73
C SER A 623 -0.92 4.66 21.53
N LEU A 624 0.02 4.32 20.67
CA LEU A 624 1.15 5.18 20.31
C LEU A 624 0.87 5.95 19.01
N PRO A 625 1.44 7.14 18.83
CA PRO A 625 1.33 7.86 17.56
C PRO A 625 2.08 7.12 16.44
N THR A 626 1.52 7.13 15.23
CA THR A 626 2.11 6.47 14.04
C THR A 626 3.14 7.32 13.31
N ASP A 627 3.12 8.63 13.53
CA ASP A 627 4.02 9.62 12.92
C ASP A 627 5.01 10.19 13.94
N VAL A 628 5.99 10.95 13.45
CA VAL A 628 6.90 11.69 14.34
C VAL A 628 6.18 12.92 14.90
N THR A 629 5.87 12.90 16.19
CA THR A 629 5.09 13.96 16.87
C THR A 629 5.95 14.98 17.62
N PHE A 630 7.27 14.75 17.75
CA PHE A 630 8.17 15.67 18.46
C PHE A 630 8.96 16.60 17.52
N TYR A 631 9.41 17.72 18.07
CA TYR A 631 10.19 18.71 17.33
C TYR A 631 11.61 18.21 17.02
N MET A 632 11.83 17.78 15.77
CA MET A 632 13.06 17.09 15.35
C MET A 632 14.28 18.00 15.17
N ASP A 633 14.09 19.31 15.05
CA ASP A 633 15.18 20.25 14.76
C ASP A 633 16.04 20.58 16.00
N ASP A 634 15.66 20.08 17.17
CA ASP A 634 16.42 20.20 18.43
C ASP A 634 16.73 18.81 19.03
N ASN A 635 18.02 18.47 19.08
CA ASN A 635 18.49 17.18 19.60
C ASN A 635 18.15 16.97 21.09
N ALA A 636 18.12 18.02 21.91
CA ALA A 636 17.80 17.89 23.33
C ALA A 636 16.30 17.60 23.55
N ILE A 637 15.43 18.17 22.72
CA ILE A 637 13.99 17.87 22.74
C ILE A 637 13.75 16.42 22.29
N MET A 638 14.45 15.97 21.25
CA MET A 638 14.40 14.58 20.79
C MET A 638 14.89 13.59 21.86
N GLU A 639 16.02 13.86 22.52
CA GLU A 639 16.53 13.00 23.60
C GLU A 639 15.57 12.92 24.79
N GLU A 640 14.97 14.05 25.19
CA GLU A 640 13.93 14.08 26.24
C GLU A 640 12.68 13.29 25.84
N TYR A 641 12.22 13.45 24.59
CA TYR A 641 11.06 12.70 24.08
C TYR A 641 11.32 11.20 24.10
N ASN A 642 12.46 10.76 23.57
CA ASN A 642 12.83 9.34 23.55
C ASN A 642 12.96 8.76 24.96
N LYS A 643 13.49 9.54 25.91
CA LYS A 643 13.57 9.14 27.31
C LYS A 643 12.18 8.95 27.91
N MET A 644 11.28 9.94 27.76
CA MET A 644 9.90 9.84 28.23
C MET A 644 9.17 8.65 27.57
N HIS A 645 9.34 8.45 26.27
CA HIS A 645 8.72 7.31 25.60
C HIS A 645 9.15 5.96 26.20
N GLY A 646 10.43 5.81 26.59
CA GLY A 646 10.93 4.62 27.28
C GLY A 646 10.42 4.41 28.71
N GLU A 647 9.83 5.44 29.33
CA GLU A 647 9.27 5.39 30.68
C GLU A 647 7.76 5.08 30.71
N ILE A 648 7.09 5.03 29.55
CA ILE A 648 5.64 4.74 29.44
C ILE A 648 5.26 3.42 30.10
N SER A 649 6.12 2.39 30.01
CA SER A 649 5.84 1.08 30.63
C SER A 649 5.66 1.14 32.15
N GLN A 650 6.27 2.12 32.83
CA GLN A 650 6.13 2.30 34.28
C GLN A 650 4.76 2.88 34.66
N ILE A 651 4.11 3.59 33.72
CA ILE A 651 2.78 4.18 33.90
C ILE A 651 1.72 3.08 33.89
N ARG A 652 1.92 2.01 33.09
CA ARG A 652 1.01 0.86 33.03
C ARG A 652 0.80 0.24 34.43
N ASP A 653 1.84 0.15 35.24
CA ASP A 653 1.77 -0.48 36.57
C ASP A 653 0.89 0.30 37.56
N THR A 654 0.73 1.61 37.36
CA THR A 654 -0.06 2.51 38.22
C THR A 654 -1.46 2.78 37.67
N PHE A 655 -1.75 2.39 36.43
CA PHE A 655 -3.05 2.57 35.79
C PHE A 655 -4.16 1.79 36.50
N ARG A 656 -5.21 2.47 36.95
CA ARG A 656 -6.38 1.88 37.61
C ARG A 656 -7.67 2.44 37.04
N ILE A 657 -8.57 1.55 36.64
CA ILE A 657 -9.95 1.87 36.30
C ILE A 657 -10.71 2.06 37.63
N GLN A 658 -11.49 3.13 37.74
CA GLN A 658 -12.31 3.45 38.90
C GLN A 658 -13.59 2.58 38.93
N SER A 659 -13.39 1.27 39.01
CA SER A 659 -14.46 0.28 39.08
C SER A 659 -13.99 -0.96 39.84
N ASP A 660 -14.85 -1.48 40.72
CA ASP A 660 -14.57 -2.67 41.54
C ASP A 660 -14.58 -3.96 40.70
N THR A 661 -15.19 -3.94 39.51
CA THR A 661 -15.27 -5.08 38.58
C THR A 661 -14.18 -5.07 37.51
N ALA A 662 -13.30 -4.07 37.53
CA ALA A 662 -12.24 -3.91 36.55
C ALA A 662 -11.23 -5.07 36.57
N LYS A 663 -10.78 -5.45 35.38
CA LYS A 663 -9.77 -6.48 35.16
C LYS A 663 -8.62 -5.95 34.32
N TYR A 664 -7.42 -6.51 34.55
CA TYR A 664 -6.15 -6.02 33.98
C TYR A 664 -5.38 -7.09 33.21
N ASP A 665 -5.98 -8.27 33.02
CA ASP A 665 -5.48 -9.39 32.21
C ASP A 665 -5.84 -9.25 30.71
N GLY A 666 -6.33 -8.07 30.30
CA GLY A 666 -6.82 -7.79 28.94
C GLY A 666 -5.81 -8.08 27.83
N SER A 667 -4.50 -8.03 28.12
CA SER A 667 -3.45 -8.39 27.15
C SER A 667 -3.39 -9.89 26.79
N GLU A 668 -4.06 -10.75 27.56
CA GLU A 668 -4.15 -12.19 27.29
C GLU A 668 -5.33 -12.56 26.38
N PHE A 669 -6.18 -11.59 26.03
CA PHE A 669 -7.35 -11.78 25.17
C PHE A 669 -7.13 -11.17 23.79
N VAL A 670 -7.85 -11.69 22.80
CA VAL A 670 -8.06 -11.01 21.52
C VAL A 670 -9.18 -9.97 21.66
N PHE A 671 -10.28 -10.33 22.33
CA PHE A 671 -11.41 -9.44 22.57
C PHE A 671 -11.94 -9.56 24.01
N PRO A 672 -11.36 -8.85 25.00
CA PRO A 672 -11.81 -8.91 26.39
C PRO A 672 -13.32 -8.72 26.58
N ASN A 673 -13.93 -7.82 25.80
CA ASN A 673 -15.35 -7.47 25.84
C ASN A 673 -16.24 -8.28 24.88
N SER A 674 -15.76 -9.37 24.25
CA SER A 674 -16.57 -10.16 23.30
C SER A 674 -17.77 -10.91 23.92
N SER A 675 -17.84 -10.99 25.25
CA SER A 675 -19.03 -11.48 25.98
C SER A 675 -20.11 -10.41 26.16
N ASP A 676 -19.74 -9.13 26.09
CA ASP A 676 -20.59 -7.97 26.44
C ASP A 676 -20.90 -7.07 25.23
N SER A 677 -20.02 -7.04 24.22
CA SER A 677 -20.13 -6.20 23.02
C SER A 677 -20.20 -7.03 21.74
N LEU A 678 -21.09 -6.63 20.83
CA LEU A 678 -21.21 -7.25 19.50
C LEU A 678 -20.03 -6.86 18.61
N LEU A 679 -19.39 -7.86 18.01
CA LEU A 679 -18.39 -7.68 16.97
C LEU A 679 -19.06 -7.27 15.66
N GLN A 680 -18.37 -6.44 14.88
CA GLN A 680 -18.73 -6.14 13.50
C GLN A 680 -17.71 -6.76 12.53
N GLU A 681 -18.10 -6.95 11.27
CA GLU A 681 -17.16 -7.48 10.26
C GLU A 681 -15.83 -6.72 10.19
N PRO A 682 -15.77 -5.37 10.28
CA PRO A 682 -14.51 -4.63 10.28
C PRO A 682 -13.56 -4.97 11.43
N ASP A 683 -14.08 -5.35 12.61
CA ASP A 683 -13.26 -5.73 13.77
C ASP A 683 -12.43 -7.00 13.50
N LEU A 684 -12.78 -7.76 12.47
CA LEU A 684 -12.13 -9.03 12.13
C LEU A 684 -11.11 -8.91 10.99
N TRP A 685 -11.08 -7.79 10.26
CA TRP A 685 -10.30 -7.68 9.02
C TRP A 685 -8.79 -7.67 9.22
N ASN A 686 -8.32 -7.17 10.37
CA ASN A 686 -6.89 -7.08 10.68
C ASN A 686 -6.35 -8.33 11.43
N LEU A 687 -7.21 -9.30 11.72
CA LEU A 687 -6.82 -10.54 12.39
C LEU A 687 -6.44 -11.63 11.36
N SER A 688 -5.35 -12.35 11.65
CA SER A 688 -5.00 -13.56 10.90
C SER A 688 -5.99 -14.70 11.16
N ALA A 689 -6.06 -15.69 10.27
CA ALA A 689 -6.90 -16.89 10.48
C ALA A 689 -6.58 -17.60 11.81
N SER A 690 -5.31 -17.62 12.24
CA SER A 690 -4.92 -18.12 13.56
C SER A 690 -5.47 -17.28 14.71
N GLN A 691 -5.46 -15.95 14.61
CA GLN A 691 -6.04 -15.07 15.63
C GLN A 691 -7.56 -15.19 15.69
N LEU A 692 -8.24 -15.33 14.54
CA LEU A 692 -9.68 -15.60 14.50
C LEU A 692 -10.02 -16.95 15.15
N ARG A 693 -9.19 -17.98 14.90
CA ARG A 693 -9.33 -19.29 15.57
C ARG A 693 -9.17 -19.13 17.08
N ILE A 694 -8.22 -18.34 17.57
CA ILE A 694 -8.09 -18.06 19.01
C ILE A 694 -9.31 -17.28 19.52
N ALA A 695 -9.69 -16.16 18.90
CA ALA A 695 -10.81 -15.32 19.31
C ALA A 695 -12.14 -16.08 19.41
N ARG A 696 -12.42 -16.97 18.45
CA ARG A 696 -13.60 -17.84 18.52
C ARG A 696 -13.54 -18.79 19.71
N ASN A 697 -12.40 -19.43 19.91
CA ASN A 697 -12.23 -20.41 20.98
C ASN A 697 -12.09 -19.76 22.37
N GLU A 698 -11.74 -18.48 22.43
CA GLU A 698 -11.72 -17.67 23.65
C GLU A 698 -13.10 -17.59 24.30
N ILE A 699 -14.15 -17.37 23.50
CA ILE A 699 -15.54 -17.35 23.98
C ILE A 699 -15.89 -18.69 24.64
N TYR A 700 -15.56 -19.82 23.99
CA TYR A 700 -15.80 -21.14 24.59
C TYR A 700 -14.93 -21.41 25.82
N ALA A 701 -13.68 -20.92 25.84
CA ALA A 701 -12.75 -21.09 26.94
C ALA A 701 -13.23 -20.37 28.21
N ARG A 702 -13.89 -19.21 28.08
CA ARG A 702 -14.50 -18.48 29.21
C ARG A 702 -15.55 -19.30 29.96
N HIS A 703 -16.21 -20.24 29.26
CA HIS A 703 -17.19 -21.17 29.82
C HIS A 703 -16.59 -22.53 30.24
N GLY A 704 -15.26 -22.60 30.40
CA GLY A 704 -14.57 -23.78 30.92
C GLY A 704 -14.42 -24.94 29.94
N ARG A 705 -14.64 -24.72 28.63
CA ARG A 705 -14.50 -25.75 27.60
C ARG A 705 -13.03 -26.13 27.39
N ARG A 706 -12.71 -27.42 27.49
CA ARG A 706 -11.42 -27.99 27.05
C ARG A 706 -11.35 -28.16 25.54
N PHE A 707 -10.16 -28.35 24.99
CA PHE A 707 -9.91 -28.49 23.56
C PHE A 707 -9.20 -29.80 23.25
N ALA A 708 -9.77 -30.57 22.31
CA ALA A 708 -9.13 -31.78 21.79
C ALA A 708 -7.88 -31.47 20.95
N ASP A 709 -7.81 -30.25 20.41
CA ASP A 709 -6.64 -29.75 19.70
C ASP A 709 -5.56 -29.33 20.70
N GLU A 710 -4.40 -29.99 20.62
CA GLU A 710 -3.28 -29.77 21.56
C GLU A 710 -2.75 -28.33 21.53
N GLU A 711 -2.81 -27.66 20.38
CA GLU A 711 -2.30 -26.30 20.25
C GLU A 711 -3.22 -25.30 20.94
N LEU A 712 -4.54 -25.44 20.77
CA LEU A 712 -5.53 -24.62 21.47
C LEU A 712 -5.50 -24.87 22.98
N GLN A 713 -5.44 -26.14 23.39
CA GLN A 713 -5.38 -26.45 24.82
C GLN A 713 -4.12 -25.88 25.46
N ARG A 714 -2.97 -26.00 24.79
CA ARG A 714 -1.71 -25.42 25.28
C ARG A 714 -1.75 -23.90 25.33
N TYR A 715 -2.40 -23.25 24.36
CA TYR A 715 -2.57 -21.80 24.34
C TYR A 715 -3.38 -21.33 25.56
N PHE A 716 -4.61 -21.84 25.74
CA PHE A 716 -5.47 -21.40 26.84
C PHE A 716 -4.94 -21.80 28.22
N ASN A 717 -4.21 -22.91 28.36
CA ASN A 717 -3.53 -23.26 29.61
C ASN A 717 -2.47 -22.23 30.07
N GLN A 718 -2.05 -21.31 29.19
CA GLN A 718 -1.13 -20.22 29.54
C GLN A 718 -1.87 -18.95 29.97
N CYS A 719 -3.18 -18.86 29.71
CA CYS A 719 -4.01 -17.75 30.12
C CYS A 719 -4.37 -17.89 31.60
N SER A 720 -4.12 -16.84 32.37
CA SER A 720 -4.34 -16.82 33.82
C SER A 720 -5.82 -16.91 34.21
N TRP A 721 -6.71 -16.49 33.31
CA TRP A 721 -8.17 -16.49 33.49
C TRP A 721 -8.87 -17.81 33.09
N TYR A 722 -8.16 -18.75 32.45
CA TYR A 722 -8.79 -19.93 31.86
C TYR A 722 -8.90 -21.11 32.84
N GLU A 723 -10.12 -21.59 33.06
CA GLU A 723 -10.43 -22.74 33.92
C GLU A 723 -11.10 -23.89 33.13
N GLY A 724 -10.31 -24.69 32.41
CA GLY A 724 -10.81 -25.82 31.62
C GLY A 724 -11.33 -27.00 32.45
N THR A 725 -12.64 -27.09 32.67
CA THR A 725 -13.30 -28.12 33.49
C THR A 725 -14.23 -29.06 32.71
N ILE A 726 -14.70 -28.66 31.52
CA ILE A 726 -15.70 -29.38 30.72
C ILE A 726 -15.01 -30.06 29.53
N ASP A 727 -15.25 -31.36 29.32
CA ASP A 727 -14.72 -32.10 28.17
C ASP A 727 -15.30 -31.56 26.84
N PRO A 728 -14.53 -31.56 25.72
CA PRO A 728 -15.03 -31.07 24.44
C PRO A 728 -16.36 -31.70 23.98
N ASN A 729 -16.61 -32.96 24.34
CA ASN A 729 -17.83 -33.70 23.94
C ASN A 729 -19.03 -33.40 24.85
N ASP A 730 -18.78 -32.94 26.07
CA ASP A 730 -19.81 -32.66 27.08
C ASP A 730 -20.24 -31.19 27.10
N PHE A 731 -19.50 -30.32 26.40
CA PHE A 731 -19.81 -28.90 26.30
C PHE A 731 -21.08 -28.65 25.46
N LYS A 732 -22.01 -27.88 26.02
CA LYS A 732 -23.26 -27.50 25.36
C LYS A 732 -23.25 -26.02 25.03
N GLU A 733 -23.62 -25.65 23.80
CA GLU A 733 -23.59 -24.25 23.34
C GLU A 733 -24.74 -23.39 23.90
N ASP A 734 -25.68 -23.98 24.64
CA ASP A 734 -26.77 -23.27 25.33
C ASP A 734 -26.27 -22.40 26.50
N VAL A 735 -25.05 -22.65 26.99
CA VAL A 735 -24.39 -21.82 28.02
C VAL A 735 -23.95 -20.45 27.50
N LEU A 736 -23.78 -20.30 26.17
CA LEU A 736 -23.38 -19.03 25.57
C LEU A 736 -24.54 -18.02 25.65
N ASN A 737 -24.23 -16.73 25.78
CA ASN A 737 -25.26 -15.68 25.67
C ASN A 737 -25.56 -15.33 24.19
N GLU A 738 -26.51 -14.43 23.93
CA GLU A 738 -26.88 -14.03 22.56
C GLU A 738 -25.73 -13.34 21.81
N THR A 739 -25.02 -12.44 22.48
CA THR A 739 -23.84 -11.73 21.97
C THR A 739 -22.74 -12.70 21.58
N GLU A 740 -22.41 -13.65 22.45
CA GLU A 740 -21.40 -14.67 22.25
C GLU A 740 -21.75 -15.59 21.07
N ARG A 741 -23.01 -16.05 20.97
CA ARG A 741 -23.47 -16.84 19.81
C ARG A 741 -23.35 -16.07 18.50
N PHE A 742 -23.67 -14.78 18.50
CA PHE A 742 -23.51 -13.94 17.33
C PHE A 742 -22.04 -13.78 16.94
N ASN A 743 -21.19 -13.44 17.92
CA ASN A 743 -19.76 -13.24 17.74
C ASN A 743 -19.05 -14.51 17.24
N VAL A 744 -19.36 -15.67 17.82
CA VAL A 744 -18.83 -16.97 17.36
C VAL A 744 -19.17 -17.25 15.90
N ARG A 745 -20.43 -17.00 15.49
CA ARG A 745 -20.85 -17.19 14.09
C ARG A 745 -20.09 -16.25 13.16
N LEU A 746 -20.02 -14.97 13.50
CA LEU A 746 -19.33 -13.95 12.71
C LEU A 746 -17.84 -14.27 12.53
N ILE A 747 -17.14 -14.60 13.63
CA ILE A 747 -15.72 -14.98 13.60
C ILE A 747 -15.51 -16.25 12.76
N HIS A 748 -16.40 -17.24 12.91
CA HIS A 748 -16.30 -18.49 12.15
C HIS A 748 -16.50 -18.29 10.64
N GLU A 749 -17.45 -17.46 10.24
CA GLU A 749 -17.67 -17.09 8.84
C GLU A 749 -16.44 -16.41 8.25
N GLN A 750 -15.85 -15.44 8.96
CA GLN A 750 -14.64 -14.77 8.51
C GLN A 750 -13.44 -15.73 8.43
N GLN A 751 -13.26 -16.62 9.41
CA GLN A 751 -12.22 -17.65 9.36
C GLN A 751 -12.37 -18.54 8.13
N LYS A 752 -13.58 -18.98 7.80
CA LYS A 752 -13.88 -19.78 6.59
C LYS A 752 -13.61 -19.03 5.28
N ARG A 753 -13.76 -17.70 5.25
CA ARG A 753 -13.41 -16.88 4.07
C ARG A 753 -11.89 -16.80 3.86
N MET A 754 -11.08 -17.03 4.90
CA MET A 754 -9.61 -16.95 4.86
C MET A 754 -8.89 -18.29 4.63
N GLU A 755 -9.54 -19.40 4.97
CA GLU A 755 -9.10 -20.79 4.71
C GLU A 755 -9.46 -21.23 3.28
#